data_AF-A0A519WXT6-F1
#
_entry.id   AF-A0A519WXT6-F1
#
_cell.length_a   1.000
_cell.length_b   1.000
_cell.length_c   1.000
_cell.angle_alpha   90.00
_cell.angle_beta   90.00
_cell.angle_gamma   90.00
#
_symmetry.space_group_name_H-M   'P 1'
#
loop_
_entity.id
_entity.type
_entity.pdbx_description
1 polymer ?
#
loop_
_entity_poly.entity_id
_entity_poly.type
_entity_poly.pdbx_seq_one_letter_code
_entity_poly.pdbx_strand_id
1 'polypeptide(L)'
;MGMNFRVCWESALEVVGDKFTLAQQGEGTYIKDQQMFLYRYGYLEEAFMTFSFAPIRDESGNVGGIFHPITETTDKTLSGRRTQVLRDVSTLIANAKSVEEICQLVSEKQHDFIADLPFLLFYSIDADGETVNLINNAGTENAVALQNNSIKLDNDLTGEWPSAANLEEPLVIGNLGERFGAFSCETYPEAPESAVILPVFISGKDKPMGYVIAGVSARRAMDEEYLGFYTMLGNTFSTAVSNAYAYEQEQNRAEALAAIDKSKTAFFSNVSHEFRTPLTLMLGPLEDLLSHPAIADEHIKQTLSATHRNAMRLLKLVNNLLDFSRVEAGRVKAAYQPVDVAALTTDLTSSFRSIIEKAGMSLVVNTGLEPVEAYIDLQMWEKIVLNLLSNAFKYTLEGEIKVNLETDGVQLILSVSDTGVGIPEAELPHMFERFHRVENSAGRTHEGSGIGLSLVSELVGLHGGTISVDSTLGKGSVFTLNIPLGYTHLPAAQVHEKDYQTSITGLRESFIQEASGLLGNENSSTEKKDADIIEPLNPIDAKVLIVDDNADMRTYLQRLLEQEYTVYTAVNGADALEQVKHFRPDLILSDIMMPVLDGKGLLKKLREKEEKHWIPLIFLSARAGEEARIDGLEAGADDYLVKPFSGQELLSKVRAQIKINRVRLHNEQRMRDFIAVATHELKTPLTALSGYAQIIGMKSAKLEEPSLVHAAERARHQVSKMSKLVDDLLDVSKLDEGMLRLNPESFDMTALIRETIGDVQSTSPAHEFSFSHTDSHHIIADKEKIAQVLTNLLVNAVKYAPNSPKIEVAITKEDGKILTSVKDYGVGIKKEEMAHVFRRFYRTDSAHKGFRGFGVGLYICAEIISRHGGEIGVDSILSKGSTFHFSLPTIKN
;
A
#
# COMPACT_ATOMS: atom_id res chain seq x y z
N MET A 1 22.21 -55.81 -58.55
CA MET A 1 23.16 -56.51 -57.64
C MET A 1 24.38 -56.94 -58.44
N GLY A 2 25.59 -56.77 -57.90
CA GLY A 2 26.84 -57.20 -58.56
C GLY A 2 27.72 -56.09 -59.13
N MET A 3 27.37 -54.81 -58.92
CA MET A 3 28.26 -53.68 -59.22
C MET A 3 29.19 -53.40 -58.04
N ASN A 4 30.36 -52.82 -58.32
CA ASN A 4 31.35 -52.48 -57.29
C ASN A 4 30.77 -51.45 -56.31
N PHE A 5 31.03 -51.63 -55.00
CA PHE A 5 30.54 -50.73 -53.95
C PHE A 5 30.89 -49.25 -54.22
N ARG A 6 32.11 -48.97 -54.69
CA ARG A 6 32.55 -47.59 -55.01
C ARG A 6 31.81 -46.97 -56.19
N VAL A 7 31.18 -47.80 -57.03
CA VAL A 7 30.37 -47.34 -58.17
C VAL A 7 28.91 -47.18 -57.74
N CYS A 8 28.36 -48.12 -56.96
CA CYS A 8 26.98 -48.01 -56.47
C CYS A 8 26.77 -46.90 -55.45
N TRP A 9 27.79 -46.62 -54.63
CA TRP A 9 27.74 -45.68 -53.52
C TRP A 9 28.71 -44.51 -53.72
N GLU A 10 28.99 -44.15 -54.97
CA GLU A 10 29.93 -43.08 -55.31
C GLU A 10 29.64 -41.78 -54.55
N SER A 11 28.36 -41.39 -54.48
CA SER A 11 27.89 -40.20 -53.75
C SER A 11 28.07 -40.27 -52.23
N ALA A 12 28.19 -41.48 -51.65
CA ALA A 12 28.41 -41.67 -50.22
C ALA A 12 29.89 -41.86 -49.86
N LEU A 13 30.80 -41.97 -50.85
CA LEU A 13 32.22 -42.27 -50.60
C LEU A 13 32.92 -41.22 -49.74
N GLU A 14 32.52 -39.95 -49.80
CA GLU A 14 33.07 -38.90 -48.93
C GLU A 14 32.80 -39.20 -47.44
N VAL A 15 31.69 -39.88 -47.13
CA VAL A 15 31.27 -40.19 -45.77
C VAL A 15 31.75 -41.57 -45.32
N VAL A 16 31.66 -42.57 -46.20
CA VAL A 16 31.92 -43.98 -45.82
C VAL A 16 33.21 -44.57 -46.40
N GLY A 17 33.88 -43.88 -47.33
CA GLY A 17 34.95 -44.44 -48.16
C GLY A 17 36.20 -44.86 -47.38
N ASP A 18 36.61 -44.08 -46.39
CA ASP A 18 37.79 -44.40 -45.57
C ASP A 18 37.55 -45.62 -44.69
N LYS A 19 36.37 -45.70 -44.07
CA LYS A 19 35.96 -46.85 -43.24
C LYS A 19 35.80 -48.12 -44.06
N PHE A 20 35.25 -48.00 -45.27
CA PHE A 20 35.20 -49.11 -46.22
C PHE A 20 36.61 -49.61 -46.59
N THR A 21 37.56 -48.70 -46.82
CA THR A 21 38.96 -49.03 -47.16
C THR A 21 39.66 -49.77 -46.01
N LEU A 22 39.47 -49.33 -44.76
CA LEU A 22 39.99 -50.00 -43.56
C LEU A 22 39.39 -51.42 -43.41
N ALA A 23 38.10 -51.57 -43.68
CA ALA A 23 37.47 -52.89 -43.66
C ALA A 23 38.02 -53.83 -44.75
N GLN A 24 38.40 -53.31 -45.92
CA GLN A 24 39.09 -54.12 -46.95
C GLN A 24 40.47 -54.61 -46.48
N GLN A 25 41.12 -53.87 -45.57
CA GLN A 25 42.41 -54.25 -44.96
C GLN A 25 42.23 -55.24 -43.78
N GLY A 26 41.00 -55.59 -43.43
CA GLY A 26 40.69 -56.59 -42.41
C GLY A 26 40.37 -56.03 -41.03
N GLU A 27 40.15 -54.72 -40.90
CA GLU A 27 39.77 -54.04 -39.66
C GLU A 27 38.26 -53.74 -39.62
N GLY A 28 37.54 -54.30 -38.63
CA GLY A 28 36.11 -54.00 -38.46
C GLY A 28 35.88 -52.60 -37.92
N THR A 29 35.01 -51.81 -38.55
CA THR A 29 34.72 -50.42 -38.12
C THR A 29 33.24 -50.10 -38.18
N TYR A 30 32.83 -49.01 -37.54
CA TYR A 30 31.47 -48.46 -37.67
C TYR A 30 31.48 -46.94 -37.67
N ILE A 31 30.44 -46.34 -38.23
CA ILE A 31 30.10 -44.93 -38.13
C ILE A 31 28.74 -44.88 -37.46
N LYS A 32 28.64 -44.19 -36.32
CA LYS A 32 27.44 -44.19 -35.49
C LYS A 32 26.65 -42.91 -35.73
N ASP A 33 25.34 -43.04 -35.86
CA ASP A 33 24.38 -41.93 -35.97
C ASP A 33 24.83 -40.86 -36.97
N GLN A 34 25.35 -41.29 -38.12
CA GLN A 34 25.81 -40.40 -39.19
C GLN A 34 24.60 -39.72 -39.81
N GLN A 35 24.60 -38.39 -39.80
CA GLN A 35 23.60 -37.60 -40.51
C GLN A 35 23.74 -37.81 -42.01
N MET A 36 22.62 -38.10 -42.66
CA MET A 36 22.47 -38.33 -44.08
C MET A 36 21.23 -37.56 -44.57
N PHE A 37 21.28 -37.06 -45.79
CA PHE A 37 20.13 -36.43 -46.43
C PHE A 37 19.57 -37.36 -47.51
N LEU A 38 18.31 -37.77 -47.34
CA LEU A 38 17.67 -38.76 -48.21
C LEU A 38 16.45 -38.13 -48.87
N TYR A 39 16.42 -38.15 -50.20
CA TYR A 39 15.22 -37.72 -50.91
C TYR A 39 14.20 -38.88 -50.90
N ARG A 40 13.22 -38.79 -50.00
CA ARG A 40 12.15 -39.77 -49.85
C ARG A 40 10.88 -39.06 -49.39
N TYR A 41 9.72 -39.65 -49.69
CA TYR A 41 8.41 -39.06 -49.37
C TYR A 41 8.16 -37.66 -49.97
N GLY A 42 8.87 -37.29 -51.04
CA GLY A 42 8.66 -36.03 -51.78
C GLY A 42 9.49 -34.84 -51.30
N TYR A 43 10.28 -35.00 -50.24
CA TYR A 43 11.19 -33.96 -49.74
C TYR A 43 12.56 -34.56 -49.41
N LEU A 44 13.55 -33.70 -49.17
CA LEU A 44 14.86 -34.13 -48.71
C LEU A 44 14.83 -34.19 -47.18
N GLU A 45 14.90 -35.38 -46.63
CA GLU A 45 14.75 -35.67 -45.22
C GLU A 45 16.12 -35.77 -44.53
N GLU A 46 16.22 -35.20 -43.32
CA GLU A 46 17.31 -35.47 -42.39
C GLU A 46 17.09 -36.85 -41.76
N ALA A 47 18.01 -37.78 -42.04
CA ALA A 47 18.01 -39.14 -41.49
C ALA A 47 19.35 -39.44 -40.82
N PHE A 48 19.33 -40.33 -39.82
CA PHE A 48 20.54 -40.76 -39.13
C PHE A 48 20.74 -42.26 -39.32
N MET A 49 21.96 -42.65 -39.68
CA MET A 49 22.30 -44.03 -39.99
C MET A 49 23.54 -44.47 -39.25
N THR A 50 23.48 -45.67 -38.69
CA THR A 50 24.66 -46.38 -38.19
C THR A 50 25.12 -47.39 -39.23
N PHE A 51 26.33 -47.17 -39.73
CA PHE A 51 27.00 -47.98 -40.73
C PHE A 51 27.99 -48.91 -40.04
N SER A 52 27.90 -50.22 -40.25
CA SER A 52 28.92 -51.17 -39.79
C SER A 52 29.67 -51.77 -40.97
N PHE A 53 30.98 -51.94 -40.86
CA PHE A 53 31.83 -52.55 -41.88
C PHE A 53 32.58 -53.72 -41.24
N ALA A 54 32.09 -54.94 -41.46
CA ALA A 54 32.68 -56.14 -40.89
C ALA A 54 33.35 -56.98 -42.00
N PRO A 55 34.68 -57.17 -41.98
CA PRO A 55 35.36 -57.99 -42.98
C PRO A 55 34.96 -59.46 -42.86
N ILE A 56 34.64 -60.09 -43.99
CA ILE A 56 34.43 -61.53 -44.13
C ILE A 56 35.70 -62.13 -44.73
N ARG A 57 36.28 -63.11 -44.05
CA ARG A 57 37.49 -63.81 -44.51
C ARG A 57 37.14 -65.06 -45.31
N ASP A 58 37.90 -65.30 -46.37
CA ASP A 58 37.80 -66.52 -47.17
C ASP A 58 38.65 -67.67 -46.59
N GLU A 59 38.65 -68.82 -47.27
CA GLU A 59 39.42 -70.01 -46.88
C GLU A 59 40.95 -69.77 -46.87
N SER A 60 41.43 -68.72 -47.54
CA SER A 60 42.85 -68.31 -47.56
C SER A 60 43.21 -67.37 -46.40
N GLY A 61 42.23 -66.94 -45.59
CA GLY A 61 42.41 -65.97 -44.50
C GLY A 61 42.44 -64.52 -44.95
N ASN A 62 42.32 -64.25 -46.26
CA ASN A 62 42.24 -62.91 -46.84
C ASN A 62 40.80 -62.38 -46.75
N VAL A 63 40.62 -61.05 -46.84
CA VAL A 63 39.29 -60.45 -46.87
C VAL A 63 38.64 -60.75 -48.22
N GLY A 64 37.71 -61.71 -48.24
CA GLY A 64 36.94 -62.10 -49.43
C GLY A 64 35.68 -61.25 -49.65
N GLY A 65 35.24 -60.50 -48.63
CA GLY A 65 34.10 -59.60 -48.71
C GLY A 65 33.93 -58.73 -47.46
N ILE A 66 32.94 -57.83 -47.48
CA ILE A 66 32.58 -56.99 -46.33
C ILE A 66 31.07 -57.15 -46.09
N PHE A 67 30.69 -57.51 -44.88
CA PHE A 67 29.32 -57.41 -44.39
C PHE A 67 29.06 -55.96 -43.95
N HIS A 68 28.12 -55.29 -44.62
CA HIS A 68 27.83 -53.88 -44.41
C HIS A 68 26.35 -53.65 -44.07
N PRO A 69 25.90 -53.95 -42.83
CA PRO A 69 24.56 -53.62 -42.40
C PRO A 69 24.45 -52.13 -42.08
N ILE A 70 23.34 -51.54 -42.51
CA ILE A 70 22.97 -50.15 -42.23
C ILE A 70 21.74 -50.21 -41.34
N THR A 71 21.81 -49.58 -40.16
CA THR A 71 20.66 -49.44 -39.26
C THR A 71 20.25 -47.99 -39.22
N GLU A 72 18.99 -47.70 -39.54
CA GLU A 72 18.45 -46.36 -39.37
C GLU A 72 18.23 -46.08 -37.87
N THR A 73 18.79 -44.97 -37.40
CA THR A 73 18.71 -44.49 -36.01
C THR A 73 18.06 -43.10 -35.91
N THR A 74 17.40 -42.65 -36.99
CA THR A 74 16.74 -41.34 -37.12
C THR A 74 15.86 -41.00 -35.92
N ASP A 75 14.84 -41.81 -35.63
CA ASP A 75 13.86 -41.53 -34.58
C ASP A 75 14.52 -41.42 -33.20
N LYS A 76 15.47 -42.32 -32.92
CA LYS A 76 16.24 -42.32 -31.66
C LYS A 76 17.07 -41.04 -31.49
N THR A 77 17.77 -40.62 -32.55
CA THR A 77 18.64 -39.44 -32.51
C THR A 77 17.83 -38.15 -32.40
N LEU A 78 16.74 -38.04 -33.18
CA LEU A 78 15.84 -36.88 -33.15
C LEU A 78 15.10 -36.77 -31.82
N SER A 79 14.57 -37.88 -31.29
CA SER A 79 13.93 -37.90 -29.96
C SER A 79 14.90 -37.45 -28.86
N GLY A 80 16.16 -37.92 -28.92
CA GLY A 80 17.22 -37.48 -28.01
C GLY A 80 17.53 -35.99 -28.11
N ARG A 81 17.63 -35.45 -29.33
CA ARG A 81 17.88 -34.03 -29.61
C ARG A 81 16.74 -33.14 -29.10
N ARG A 82 15.50 -33.49 -29.42
CA ARG A 82 14.28 -32.77 -28.97
C ARG A 82 14.11 -32.79 -27.45
N THR A 83 14.41 -33.93 -26.81
CA THR A 83 14.40 -34.04 -25.33
C THR A 83 15.49 -33.18 -24.69
N GLN A 84 16.63 -32.96 -25.37
CA GLN A 84 17.66 -32.03 -24.93
C GLN A 84 17.17 -30.58 -25.03
N VAL A 85 16.56 -30.20 -26.17
CA VAL A 85 15.97 -28.87 -26.38
C VAL A 85 14.95 -28.53 -25.29
N LEU A 86 14.00 -29.43 -24.99
CA LEU A 86 13.01 -29.20 -23.93
C LEU A 86 13.65 -28.97 -22.55
N ARG A 87 14.70 -29.73 -22.22
CA ARG A 87 15.42 -29.58 -20.95
C ARG A 87 16.16 -28.25 -20.88
N ASP A 88 16.80 -27.84 -21.97
CA ASP A 88 17.57 -26.61 -22.03
C ASP A 88 16.66 -25.39 -21.98
N VAL A 89 15.56 -25.37 -22.74
CA VAL A 89 14.53 -24.32 -22.69
C VAL A 89 13.90 -24.24 -21.29
N SER A 90 13.48 -25.38 -20.71
CA SER A 90 12.89 -25.42 -19.38
C SER A 90 13.84 -24.89 -18.30
N THR A 91 15.14 -25.20 -18.39
CA THR A 91 16.15 -24.71 -17.44
C THR A 91 16.37 -23.21 -17.59
N LEU A 92 16.40 -22.73 -18.84
CA LEU A 92 16.64 -21.34 -19.17
C LEU A 92 15.56 -20.42 -18.61
N ILE A 93 14.28 -20.81 -18.72
CA ILE A 93 13.14 -19.97 -18.34
C ILE A 93 12.64 -20.21 -16.90
N ALA A 94 13.22 -21.17 -16.17
CA ALA A 94 12.72 -21.60 -14.85
C ALA A 94 12.68 -20.48 -13.79
N ASN A 95 13.62 -19.52 -13.86
CA ASN A 95 13.77 -18.44 -12.87
C ASN A 95 13.36 -17.06 -13.41
N ALA A 96 12.73 -17.00 -14.59
CA ALA A 96 12.28 -15.75 -15.17
C ALA A 96 11.16 -15.13 -14.30
N LYS A 97 11.20 -13.82 -14.14
CA LYS A 97 10.30 -13.05 -13.28
C LYS A 97 9.20 -12.33 -14.06
N SER A 98 9.35 -12.19 -15.37
CA SER A 98 8.31 -11.63 -16.25
C SER A 98 8.21 -12.43 -17.56
N VAL A 99 7.12 -12.21 -18.29
CA VAL A 99 6.90 -12.85 -19.60
C VAL A 99 7.90 -12.34 -20.65
N GLU A 100 8.25 -11.05 -20.59
CA GLU A 100 9.26 -10.45 -21.46
C GLU A 100 10.63 -11.09 -21.25
N GLU A 101 11.01 -11.39 -20.00
CA GLU A 101 12.26 -12.07 -19.67
C GLU A 101 12.29 -13.49 -20.23
N ILE A 102 11.17 -14.24 -20.13
CA ILE A 102 11.04 -15.58 -20.74
C ILE A 102 11.31 -15.50 -22.24
N CYS A 103 10.63 -14.59 -22.93
CA CYS A 103 10.75 -14.43 -24.38
C CYS A 103 12.17 -14.02 -24.78
N GLN A 104 12.77 -13.06 -24.07
CA GLN A 104 14.13 -12.60 -24.34
C GLN A 104 15.16 -13.72 -24.19
N LEU A 105 15.12 -14.47 -23.08
CA LEU A 105 16.08 -15.53 -22.82
C LEU A 105 16.03 -16.60 -23.92
N VAL A 106 14.83 -17.01 -24.33
CA VAL A 106 14.68 -18.01 -25.41
C VAL A 106 15.15 -17.44 -26.75
N SER A 107 14.82 -16.19 -27.08
CA SER A 107 15.29 -15.56 -28.31
C SER A 107 16.83 -15.50 -28.40
N GLU A 108 17.51 -15.14 -27.31
CA GLU A 108 18.99 -15.07 -27.27
C GLU A 108 19.68 -16.42 -27.49
N LYS A 109 18.99 -17.52 -27.18
CA LYS A 109 19.51 -18.88 -27.26
C LYS A 109 19.03 -19.66 -28.46
N GLN A 110 18.25 -19.05 -29.36
CA GLN A 110 17.60 -19.77 -30.45
C GLN A 110 18.53 -20.55 -31.38
N HIS A 111 19.74 -20.05 -31.61
CA HIS A 111 20.73 -20.74 -32.42
C HIS A 111 21.11 -22.13 -31.87
N ASP A 112 21.03 -22.34 -30.55
CA ASP A 112 21.35 -23.63 -29.91
C ASP A 112 20.32 -24.73 -30.26
N PHE A 113 19.12 -24.34 -30.73
CA PHE A 113 18.00 -25.24 -31.06
C PHE A 113 17.48 -25.09 -32.50
N ILE A 114 18.20 -24.36 -33.36
CA ILE A 114 17.79 -24.00 -34.72
C ILE A 114 17.43 -25.19 -35.63
N ALA A 115 18.01 -26.37 -35.39
CA ALA A 115 17.74 -27.59 -36.18
C ALA A 115 16.30 -28.13 -36.00
N ASP A 116 15.73 -27.96 -34.81
CA ASP A 116 14.37 -28.41 -34.46
C ASP A 116 13.39 -27.23 -34.30
N LEU A 117 13.87 -26.02 -34.03
CA LEU A 117 13.08 -24.80 -33.88
C LEU A 117 13.69 -23.68 -34.75
N PRO A 118 13.50 -23.69 -36.08
CA PRO A 118 14.11 -22.74 -36.99
C PRO A 118 13.76 -21.28 -36.69
N PHE A 119 12.56 -21.04 -36.16
CA PHE A 119 12.13 -19.73 -35.68
C PHE A 119 11.06 -19.85 -34.59
N LEU A 120 10.94 -18.79 -33.79
CA LEU A 120 9.91 -18.60 -32.77
C LEU A 120 9.34 -17.18 -32.85
N LEU A 121 8.02 -17.05 -32.73
CA LEU A 121 7.33 -15.77 -32.57
C LEU A 121 6.50 -15.83 -31.30
N PHE A 122 6.69 -14.84 -30.43
CA PHE A 122 5.99 -14.73 -29.16
C PHE A 122 4.94 -13.65 -29.27
N TYR A 123 3.71 -14.01 -28.95
CA TYR A 123 2.55 -13.17 -29.09
C TYR A 123 1.82 -13.06 -27.75
N SER A 124 1.52 -11.83 -27.31
CA SER A 124 0.65 -11.59 -26.16
C SER A 124 -0.71 -11.14 -26.65
N ILE A 125 -1.77 -11.67 -26.05
CA ILE A 125 -3.10 -11.15 -26.28
C ILE A 125 -3.19 -9.78 -25.62
N ASP A 126 -3.67 -8.80 -26.37
CA ASP A 126 -3.83 -7.44 -25.88
C ASP A 126 -4.96 -7.36 -24.86
N ALA A 127 -4.97 -6.26 -24.14
CA ALA A 127 -5.99 -5.88 -23.19
C ALA A 127 -7.43 -6.13 -23.68
N ASP A 128 -7.67 -5.74 -24.93
CA ASP A 128 -8.98 -5.83 -25.57
C ASP A 128 -9.32 -7.28 -25.98
N GLY A 129 -8.39 -8.24 -25.93
CA GLY A 129 -8.67 -9.64 -26.28
C GLY A 129 -9.07 -9.88 -27.73
N GLU A 130 -9.11 -8.83 -28.56
CA GLU A 130 -9.41 -8.83 -30.00
C GLU A 130 -8.14 -8.82 -30.86
N THR A 131 -6.99 -8.50 -30.27
CA THR A 131 -5.71 -8.40 -30.97
C THR A 131 -4.64 -9.18 -30.24
N VAL A 132 -3.71 -9.73 -31.01
CA VAL A 132 -2.51 -10.38 -30.51
C VAL A 132 -1.32 -9.62 -31.03
N ASN A 133 -0.50 -9.10 -30.14
CA ASN A 133 0.65 -8.29 -30.50
C ASN A 133 1.93 -9.12 -30.37
N LEU A 134 2.80 -8.98 -31.35
CA LEU A 134 4.12 -9.61 -31.33
C LEU A 134 4.95 -8.94 -30.22
N ILE A 135 5.29 -9.68 -29.18
CA ILE A 135 6.13 -9.20 -28.07
C ILE A 135 7.61 -9.47 -28.33
N ASN A 136 7.95 -10.56 -29.01
CA ASN A 136 9.31 -10.92 -29.35
C ASN A 136 9.39 -11.93 -30.50
N ASN A 137 10.54 -12.07 -31.15
CA ASN A 137 10.80 -13.05 -32.20
C ASN A 137 12.23 -13.61 -32.09
N ALA A 138 12.48 -14.74 -32.75
CA ALA A 138 13.79 -15.40 -32.84
C ALA A 138 13.92 -16.19 -34.14
N GLY A 139 15.09 -16.17 -34.79
CA GLY A 139 15.35 -16.94 -36.02
C GLY A 139 14.59 -16.41 -37.24
N THR A 140 14.16 -15.13 -37.21
CA THR A 140 13.41 -14.49 -38.30
C THR A 140 14.12 -13.28 -38.91
N GLU A 141 15.43 -13.16 -38.71
CA GLU A 141 16.27 -12.05 -39.18
C GLU A 141 16.18 -11.87 -40.71
N ASN A 142 16.13 -13.00 -41.44
CA ASN A 142 15.95 -13.04 -42.90
C ASN A 142 14.51 -13.43 -43.32
N ALA A 143 13.56 -13.34 -42.39
CA ALA A 143 12.16 -13.75 -42.58
C ALA A 143 11.18 -12.74 -41.97
N VAL A 144 11.43 -11.44 -42.19
CA VAL A 144 10.60 -10.32 -41.67
C VAL A 144 9.14 -10.44 -42.07
N ALA A 145 8.83 -11.08 -43.21
CA ALA A 145 7.46 -11.36 -43.63
C ALA A 145 6.66 -12.20 -42.62
N LEU A 146 7.32 -13.00 -41.78
CA LEU A 146 6.69 -13.77 -40.71
C LEU A 146 6.32 -12.90 -39.49
N GLN A 147 6.97 -11.74 -39.32
CA GLN A 147 6.82 -10.84 -38.17
C GLN A 147 5.61 -9.92 -38.35
N ASN A 148 4.41 -10.45 -38.14
CA ASN A 148 3.22 -9.63 -38.11
C ASN A 148 3.05 -9.00 -36.73
N ASN A 149 3.19 -7.67 -36.63
CA ASN A 149 3.21 -6.95 -35.35
C ASN A 149 1.87 -7.04 -34.58
N SER A 150 0.75 -7.16 -35.30
CA SER A 150 -0.57 -7.25 -34.67
C SER A 150 -1.49 -8.10 -35.53
N ILE A 151 -2.00 -9.19 -34.95
CA ILE A 151 -2.92 -10.12 -35.58
C ILE A 151 -4.29 -9.92 -34.91
N LYS A 152 -5.34 -9.70 -35.70
CA LYS A 152 -6.69 -9.65 -35.17
C LYS A 152 -7.17 -11.07 -34.86
N LEU A 153 -7.77 -11.28 -33.69
CA LEU A 153 -8.39 -12.53 -33.24
C LEU A 153 -9.81 -12.69 -33.84
N ASP A 154 -9.88 -13.20 -35.07
CA ASP A 154 -11.07 -13.72 -35.72
C ASP A 154 -10.97 -15.25 -35.91
N ASN A 155 -12.06 -16.02 -35.81
CA ASN A 155 -12.00 -17.46 -36.13
C ASN A 155 -11.80 -17.73 -37.64
N ASP A 156 -11.19 -16.80 -38.36
CA ASP A 156 -10.93 -16.87 -39.79
C ASP A 156 -9.55 -17.50 -40.05
N LEU A 157 -9.56 -18.70 -40.60
CA LEU A 157 -8.35 -19.46 -40.95
C LEU A 157 -7.67 -18.93 -42.23
N THR A 158 -8.19 -17.85 -42.83
CA THR A 158 -7.69 -17.29 -44.10
C THR A 158 -6.61 -16.22 -43.93
N GLY A 159 -6.36 -15.74 -42.71
CA GLY A 159 -5.27 -14.80 -42.41
C GLY A 159 -3.87 -15.39 -42.62
N GLU A 160 -2.87 -14.51 -42.69
CA GLU A 160 -1.44 -14.87 -42.78
C GLU A 160 -1.03 -15.86 -41.69
N TRP A 161 -1.29 -15.49 -40.43
CA TRP A 161 -1.34 -16.40 -39.29
C TRP A 161 -2.80 -16.59 -38.90
N PRO A 162 -3.35 -17.82 -38.94
CA PRO A 162 -4.70 -18.07 -38.47
C PRO A 162 -4.83 -17.67 -37.01
N SER A 163 -5.75 -16.76 -36.74
CA SER A 163 -5.99 -16.36 -35.37
C SER A 163 -7.02 -17.34 -34.79
N ALA A 164 -6.70 -17.96 -33.66
CA ALA A 164 -7.52 -19.00 -33.09
C ALA A 164 -7.82 -18.63 -31.65
N ALA A 165 -8.85 -17.80 -31.46
CA ALA A 165 -9.21 -17.22 -30.17
C ALA A 165 -9.57 -18.25 -29.08
N ASN A 166 -9.85 -19.48 -29.48
CA ASN A 166 -10.19 -20.60 -28.61
C ASN A 166 -9.30 -21.82 -28.91
N LEU A 167 -8.02 -21.61 -29.22
CA LEU A 167 -7.11 -22.71 -29.48
C LEU A 167 -6.74 -23.41 -28.15
N GLU A 168 -7.28 -24.61 -27.93
CA GLU A 168 -6.94 -25.46 -26.77
C GLU A 168 -5.73 -26.37 -27.05
N GLU A 169 -5.55 -26.78 -28.31
CA GLU A 169 -4.51 -27.71 -28.74
C GLU A 169 -3.60 -27.08 -29.82
N PRO A 170 -2.34 -27.50 -29.95
CA PRO A 170 -1.44 -26.99 -30.97
C PRO A 170 -2.02 -27.07 -32.40
N LEU A 171 -1.97 -25.96 -33.14
CA LEU A 171 -2.47 -25.89 -34.52
C LEU A 171 -1.32 -25.90 -35.52
N VAL A 172 -1.35 -26.86 -36.45
CA VAL A 172 -0.35 -26.95 -37.53
C VAL A 172 -0.77 -26.11 -38.72
N ILE A 173 0.11 -25.22 -39.16
CA ILE A 173 -0.05 -24.35 -40.32
C ILE A 173 0.92 -24.80 -41.41
N GLY A 174 0.40 -25.13 -42.59
CA GLY A 174 1.20 -25.46 -43.78
C GLY A 174 1.28 -24.34 -44.81
N ASN A 175 2.02 -24.60 -45.89
CA ASN A 175 2.18 -23.74 -47.07
C ASN A 175 2.70 -22.34 -46.74
N LEU A 176 3.68 -22.21 -45.83
CA LEU A 176 4.22 -20.92 -45.43
C LEU A 176 4.77 -20.10 -46.61
N GLY A 177 5.39 -20.76 -47.59
CA GLY A 177 5.91 -20.08 -48.79
C GLY A 177 4.82 -19.46 -49.68
N GLU A 178 3.62 -20.04 -49.73
CA GLU A 178 2.48 -19.45 -50.46
C GLU A 178 1.87 -18.29 -49.68
N ARG A 179 1.88 -18.36 -48.33
CA ARG A 179 1.31 -17.35 -47.44
C ARG A 179 2.18 -16.10 -47.32
N PHE A 180 3.50 -16.28 -47.18
CA PHE A 180 4.44 -15.21 -46.83
C PHE A 180 5.47 -14.91 -47.92
N GLY A 181 5.44 -15.65 -49.04
CA GLY A 181 6.43 -15.54 -50.10
C GLY A 181 7.75 -16.27 -49.76
N ALA A 182 8.82 -15.96 -50.51
CA ALA A 182 10.12 -16.58 -50.30
C ALA A 182 10.85 -15.96 -49.09
N PHE A 183 11.25 -16.79 -48.13
CA PHE A 183 12.04 -16.41 -46.96
C PHE A 183 13.11 -17.48 -46.65
N SER A 184 13.99 -17.22 -45.67
CA SER A 184 15.00 -18.19 -45.21
C SER A 184 15.21 -18.08 -43.70
N CYS A 185 15.46 -19.22 -43.05
CA CYS A 185 15.76 -19.32 -41.61
C CYS A 185 17.20 -19.84 -41.35
N GLU A 186 18.10 -19.72 -42.35
CA GLU A 186 19.54 -20.05 -42.31
C GLU A 186 19.95 -21.51 -42.05
N THR A 187 19.13 -22.33 -41.38
CA THR A 187 19.46 -23.73 -41.02
C THR A 187 19.73 -24.60 -42.24
N TYR A 188 18.87 -24.46 -43.25
CA TYR A 188 18.92 -25.18 -44.50
C TYR A 188 18.65 -24.20 -45.65
N PRO A 189 19.08 -24.51 -46.88
CA PRO A 189 18.77 -23.70 -48.06
C PRO A 189 17.26 -23.50 -48.29
N GLU A 190 16.46 -24.49 -47.91
CA GLU A 190 15.01 -24.50 -48.02
C GLU A 190 14.34 -23.85 -46.81
N ALA A 191 13.30 -23.07 -47.08
CA ALA A 191 12.46 -22.50 -46.04
C ALA A 191 11.58 -23.59 -45.38
N PRO A 192 11.27 -23.45 -44.08
CA PRO A 192 10.18 -24.19 -43.43
C PRO A 192 8.88 -24.15 -44.23
N GLU A 193 8.28 -25.31 -44.50
CA GLU A 193 6.99 -25.40 -45.20
C GLU A 193 5.80 -25.27 -44.22
N SER A 194 6.02 -25.54 -42.94
CA SER A 194 5.00 -25.51 -41.90
C SER A 194 5.48 -24.90 -40.57
N ALA A 195 4.53 -24.51 -39.73
CA ALA A 195 4.73 -24.00 -38.37
C ALA A 195 3.62 -24.52 -37.44
N VAL A 196 3.81 -24.41 -36.13
CA VAL A 196 2.85 -24.82 -35.11
C VAL A 196 2.54 -23.62 -34.22
N ILE A 197 1.25 -23.34 -34.03
CA ILE A 197 0.76 -22.34 -33.07
C ILE A 197 0.51 -23.04 -31.73
N LEU A 198 1.21 -22.61 -30.70
CA LEU A 198 1.14 -23.15 -29.34
C LEU A 198 0.39 -22.17 -28.43
N PRO A 199 -0.77 -22.56 -27.87
CA PRO A 199 -1.45 -21.74 -26.88
C PRO A 199 -0.69 -21.76 -25.54
N VAL A 200 -0.52 -20.58 -24.93
CA VAL A 200 0.16 -20.43 -23.64
C VAL A 200 -0.87 -20.06 -22.58
N PHE A 201 -1.04 -20.94 -21.59
CA PHE A 201 -2.03 -20.79 -20.53
C PHE A 201 -1.42 -20.32 -19.22
N ILE A 202 -2.23 -19.62 -18.43
CA ILE A 202 -1.98 -19.41 -17.01
C ILE A 202 -2.77 -20.45 -16.23
N SER A 203 -2.15 -21.07 -15.23
CA SER A 203 -2.80 -22.04 -14.35
C SER A 203 -4.11 -21.48 -13.77
N GLY A 204 -5.22 -22.17 -14.03
CA GLY A 204 -6.56 -21.78 -13.59
C GLY A 204 -7.31 -20.80 -14.51
N LYS A 205 -6.79 -20.51 -15.72
CA LYS A 205 -7.52 -19.79 -16.76
C LYS A 205 -7.85 -20.69 -17.94
N ASP A 206 -9.09 -20.59 -18.44
CA ASP A 206 -9.57 -21.35 -19.60
C ASP A 206 -9.19 -20.74 -20.95
N LYS A 207 -8.61 -19.53 -20.96
CA LYS A 207 -8.14 -18.86 -22.17
C LYS A 207 -6.62 -18.73 -22.17
N PRO A 208 -5.96 -18.89 -23.35
CA PRO A 208 -4.55 -18.58 -23.46
C PRO A 208 -4.32 -17.10 -23.16
N MET A 209 -3.18 -16.78 -22.58
CA MET A 209 -2.69 -15.40 -22.37
C MET A 209 -1.89 -14.91 -23.60
N GLY A 210 -1.42 -15.85 -24.41
CA GLY A 210 -0.65 -15.57 -25.60
C GLY A 210 -0.43 -16.83 -26.43
N TYR A 211 0.31 -16.69 -27.52
CA TYR A 211 0.67 -17.79 -28.41
C TYR A 211 2.16 -17.78 -28.69
N VAL A 212 2.73 -18.97 -28.89
CA VAL A 212 4.07 -19.15 -29.44
C VAL A 212 3.92 -19.82 -30.80
N ILE A 213 4.35 -19.15 -31.87
CA ILE A 213 4.41 -19.75 -33.20
C ILE A 213 5.81 -20.29 -33.40
N ALA A 214 5.93 -21.59 -33.66
CA ALA A 214 7.21 -22.27 -33.82
C ALA A 214 7.32 -22.90 -35.21
N GLY A 215 8.41 -22.61 -35.93
CA GLY A 215 8.66 -23.18 -37.26
C GLY A 215 8.96 -24.69 -37.19
N VAL A 216 8.55 -25.43 -38.23
CA VAL A 216 8.90 -26.85 -38.43
C VAL A 216 10.12 -26.94 -39.34
N SER A 217 11.11 -27.73 -38.94
CA SER A 217 12.35 -27.94 -39.71
C SER A 217 12.06 -28.38 -41.16
N ALA A 218 12.68 -27.69 -42.14
CA ALA A 218 12.48 -27.95 -43.58
C ALA A 218 12.91 -29.36 -44.04
N ARG A 219 13.65 -30.09 -43.19
CA ARG A 219 14.13 -31.45 -43.44
C ARG A 219 13.32 -32.53 -42.71
N ARG A 220 12.20 -32.17 -42.09
CA ARG A 220 11.33 -33.09 -41.34
C ARG A 220 9.88 -32.90 -41.74
N ALA A 221 9.16 -34.01 -41.90
CA ALA A 221 7.71 -33.99 -41.97
C ALA A 221 7.12 -33.70 -40.57
N MET A 222 5.93 -33.12 -40.56
CA MET A 222 5.15 -32.96 -39.34
C MET A 222 4.49 -34.30 -39.01
N ASP A 223 5.14 -35.09 -38.14
CA ASP A 223 4.68 -36.38 -37.63
C ASP A 223 4.15 -36.29 -36.18
N GLU A 224 3.53 -37.36 -35.69
CA GLU A 224 2.95 -37.40 -34.32
C GLU A 224 4.01 -37.17 -33.23
N GLU A 225 5.24 -37.67 -33.43
CA GLU A 225 6.33 -37.46 -32.47
C GLU A 225 6.77 -35.99 -32.41
N TYR A 226 6.83 -35.32 -33.55
CA TYR A 226 7.18 -33.90 -33.62
C TYR A 226 6.09 -33.04 -33.00
N LEU A 227 4.82 -33.34 -33.28
CA LEU A 227 3.68 -32.68 -32.64
C LEU A 227 3.71 -32.87 -31.11
N GLY A 228 4.07 -34.06 -30.65
CA GLY A 228 4.27 -34.34 -29.22
C GLY A 228 5.35 -33.45 -28.59
N PHE A 229 6.49 -33.25 -29.27
CA PHE A 229 7.53 -32.31 -28.83
C PHE A 229 7.00 -30.88 -28.70
N TYR A 230 6.27 -30.37 -29.70
CA TYR A 230 5.67 -29.04 -29.67
C TYR A 230 4.64 -28.89 -28.54
N THR A 231 3.84 -29.92 -28.28
CA THR A 231 2.89 -29.95 -27.16
C THR A 231 3.61 -29.81 -25.82
N MET A 232 4.70 -30.54 -25.62
CA MET A 232 5.53 -30.42 -24.41
C MET A 232 6.20 -29.05 -24.29
N LEU A 233 6.61 -28.45 -25.41
CA LEU A 233 7.16 -27.11 -25.45
C LEU A 233 6.12 -26.05 -25.02
N GLY A 234 4.88 -26.15 -25.53
CA GLY A 234 3.76 -25.27 -25.12
C GLY A 234 3.45 -25.37 -23.62
N ASN A 235 3.46 -26.59 -23.07
CA ASN A 235 3.29 -26.81 -21.62
C ASN A 235 4.42 -26.19 -20.80
N THR A 236 5.66 -26.25 -21.32
CA THR A 236 6.85 -25.66 -20.68
C THR A 236 6.72 -24.14 -20.61
N PHE A 237 6.31 -23.50 -21.70
CA PHE A 237 6.00 -22.06 -21.72
C PHE A 237 4.85 -21.68 -20.80
N SER A 238 3.74 -22.43 -20.83
CA SER A 238 2.57 -22.17 -19.97
C SER A 238 2.91 -22.22 -18.49
N THR A 239 3.76 -23.18 -18.08
CA THR A 239 4.24 -23.29 -16.70
C THR A 239 5.10 -22.08 -16.31
N ALA A 240 6.04 -21.68 -17.16
CA ALA A 240 6.92 -20.54 -16.89
C ALA A 240 6.14 -19.22 -16.80
N VAL A 241 5.23 -18.98 -17.74
CA VAL A 241 4.36 -17.79 -17.76
C VAL A 241 3.45 -17.74 -16.53
N SER A 242 2.90 -18.89 -16.10
CA SER A 242 2.11 -18.97 -14.86
C SER A 242 2.91 -18.52 -13.63
N ASN A 243 4.15 -18.96 -13.51
CA ASN A 243 5.02 -18.61 -12.38
C ASN A 243 5.42 -17.13 -12.40
N ALA A 244 5.82 -16.60 -13.55
CA ALA A 244 6.14 -15.19 -13.72
C ALA A 244 4.94 -14.29 -13.38
N TYR A 245 3.75 -14.64 -13.88
CA TYR A 245 2.52 -13.89 -13.58
C TYR A 245 2.17 -13.90 -12.08
N ALA A 246 2.34 -15.04 -11.40
CA ALA A 246 2.11 -15.13 -9.96
C ALA A 246 3.07 -14.23 -9.16
N TYR A 247 4.35 -14.19 -9.57
CA TYR A 247 5.38 -13.36 -8.95
C TYR A 247 5.07 -11.85 -9.10
N GLU A 248 4.69 -11.40 -10.31
CA GLU A 248 4.31 -10.00 -10.53
C GLU A 248 3.08 -9.59 -9.72
N GLN A 249 2.08 -10.46 -9.62
CA GLN A 249 0.89 -10.21 -8.80
C GLN A 249 1.22 -10.08 -7.32
N GLU A 250 2.14 -10.90 -6.80
CA GLU A 250 2.60 -10.80 -5.42
C GLU A 250 3.36 -9.51 -5.16
N GLN A 251 4.22 -9.09 -6.11
CA GLN A 251 4.95 -7.83 -6.01
C GLN A 251 4.00 -6.62 -6.00
N ASN A 252 3.05 -6.56 -6.94
CA ASN A 252 2.05 -5.47 -6.99
C ASN A 252 1.23 -5.37 -5.69
N ARG A 253 0.91 -6.51 -5.07
CA ARG A 253 0.23 -6.56 -3.76
C ARG A 253 1.10 -5.98 -2.64
N ALA A 254 2.37 -6.35 -2.60
CA ALA A 254 3.30 -5.84 -1.60
C ALA A 254 3.51 -4.32 -1.76
N GLU A 255 3.61 -3.82 -2.99
CA GLU A 255 3.75 -2.40 -3.27
C GLU A 255 2.50 -1.60 -2.86
N ALA A 256 1.29 -2.12 -3.12
CA ALA A 256 0.05 -1.47 -2.71
C ALA A 256 -0.06 -1.35 -1.17
N LEU A 257 0.32 -2.39 -0.44
CA LEU A 257 0.37 -2.36 1.03
C LEU A 257 1.41 -1.36 1.54
N ALA A 258 2.60 -1.36 0.95
CA ALA A 258 3.67 -0.43 1.30
C ALA A 258 3.30 1.04 1.04
N ALA A 259 2.55 1.32 -0.03
CA ALA A 259 2.08 2.67 -0.36
C ALA A 259 1.13 3.22 0.72
N ILE A 260 0.26 2.37 1.28
CA ILE A 260 -0.65 2.73 2.37
C ILE A 260 0.15 3.06 3.64
N ASP A 261 1.09 2.21 4.04
CA ASP A 261 1.93 2.44 5.22
C ASP A 261 2.81 3.69 5.09
N LYS A 262 3.29 3.97 3.87
CA LYS A 262 4.04 5.19 3.56
C LYS A 262 3.18 6.43 3.75
N SER A 263 1.94 6.43 3.25
CA SER A 263 0.98 7.52 3.41
C SER A 263 0.63 7.77 4.88
N LYS A 264 0.34 6.70 5.63
CA LYS A 264 0.06 6.73 7.07
C LYS A 264 1.17 7.39 7.87
N THR A 265 2.42 7.02 7.61
CA THR A 265 3.54 7.58 8.37
C THR A 265 3.86 9.02 7.96
N ALA A 266 3.70 9.36 6.69
CA ALA A 266 3.86 10.74 6.22
C ALA A 266 2.85 11.68 6.90
N PHE A 267 1.60 11.23 7.06
CA PHE A 267 0.57 11.96 7.80
C PHE A 267 1.02 12.29 9.23
N PHE A 268 1.42 11.30 10.03
CA PHE A 268 1.81 11.55 11.43
C PHE A 268 3.06 12.40 11.57
N SER A 269 4.06 12.21 10.70
CA SER A 269 5.25 13.06 10.70
C SER A 269 4.91 14.52 10.42
N ASN A 270 3.96 14.77 9.51
CA ASN A 270 3.50 16.11 9.17
C ASN A 270 2.70 16.73 10.31
N VAL A 271 1.74 15.99 10.87
CA VAL A 271 0.88 16.43 11.98
C VAL A 271 1.72 16.99 13.10
N SER A 272 2.69 16.22 13.56
CA SER A 272 3.42 16.61 14.74
C SER A 272 4.47 17.69 14.49
N HIS A 273 4.98 17.81 13.26
CA HIS A 273 5.80 18.95 12.89
C HIS A 273 4.98 20.26 12.92
N GLU A 274 3.74 20.22 12.43
CA GLU A 274 2.83 21.36 12.44
C GLU A 274 2.35 21.74 13.85
N PHE A 275 2.27 20.79 14.79
CA PHE A 275 2.00 21.07 16.22
C PHE A 275 3.24 21.50 17.01
N ARG A 276 4.42 20.93 16.74
CA ARG A 276 5.67 21.27 17.47
C ARG A 276 6.09 22.71 17.22
N THR A 277 5.94 23.19 15.99
CA THR A 277 6.34 24.56 15.61
C THR A 277 5.65 25.65 16.44
N PRO A 278 4.31 25.74 16.51
CA PRO A 278 3.62 26.75 17.30
C PRO A 278 3.88 26.58 18.81
N LEU A 279 4.04 25.35 19.30
CA LEU A 279 4.39 25.07 20.69
C LEU A 279 5.77 25.63 21.07
N THR A 280 6.80 25.35 20.27
CA THR A 280 8.16 25.85 20.53
C THR A 280 8.21 27.38 20.46
N LEU A 281 7.45 28.00 19.55
CA LEU A 281 7.35 29.47 19.44
C LEU A 281 6.51 30.12 20.55
N MET A 282 5.79 29.33 21.35
CA MET A 282 5.00 29.80 22.49
C MET A 282 5.74 29.60 23.82
N LEU A 283 6.46 28.49 23.99
CA LEU A 283 7.13 28.14 25.24
C LEU A 283 8.19 29.17 25.64
N GLY A 284 9.08 29.55 24.72
CA GLY A 284 10.13 30.54 24.99
C GLY A 284 9.58 31.87 25.52
N PRO A 285 8.63 32.52 24.82
CA PRO A 285 7.98 33.73 25.33
C PRO A 285 7.26 33.54 26.67
N LEU A 286 6.68 32.36 26.95
CA LEU A 286 6.03 32.09 28.25
C LEU A 286 7.05 31.95 29.39
N GLU A 287 8.20 31.33 29.14
CA GLU A 287 9.32 31.22 30.09
C GLU A 287 9.92 32.60 30.38
N ASP A 288 10.10 33.43 29.35
CA ASP A 288 10.54 34.83 29.48
C ASP A 288 9.56 35.63 30.35
N LEU A 289 8.24 35.48 30.13
CA LEU A 289 7.21 36.13 30.95
C LEU A 289 7.23 35.63 32.40
N LEU A 290 7.36 34.32 32.64
CA LEU A 290 7.39 33.74 33.98
C LEU A 290 8.62 34.16 34.80
N SER A 291 9.75 34.39 34.14
CA SER A 291 11.00 34.82 34.76
C SER A 291 11.13 36.35 34.90
N HIS A 292 10.21 37.13 34.32
CA HIS A 292 10.32 38.58 34.31
C HIS A 292 9.92 39.23 35.65
N PRO A 293 10.79 40.06 36.27
CA PRO A 293 10.51 40.70 37.56
C PRO A 293 9.38 41.74 37.56
N ALA A 294 8.92 42.19 36.38
CA ALA A 294 7.83 43.15 36.22
C ALA A 294 6.44 42.54 36.45
N ILE A 295 6.33 41.20 36.40
CA ILE A 295 5.08 40.49 36.69
C ILE A 295 5.00 40.25 38.20
N ALA A 296 4.59 41.28 38.94
CA ALA A 296 4.41 41.22 40.39
C ALA A 296 3.01 40.72 40.81
N ASP A 297 2.04 40.71 39.90
CA ASP A 297 0.68 40.22 40.16
C ASP A 297 0.67 38.68 40.23
N GLU A 298 0.45 38.16 41.43
CA GLU A 298 0.45 36.74 41.73
C GLU A 298 -0.61 35.96 40.94
N HIS A 299 -1.72 36.62 40.58
CA HIS A 299 -2.76 36.01 39.78
C HIS A 299 -2.35 35.89 38.30
N ILE A 300 -1.55 36.83 37.77
CA ILE A 300 -0.97 36.74 36.41
C ILE A 300 0.10 35.65 36.38
N LYS A 301 0.94 35.54 37.41
CA LYS A 301 1.92 34.45 37.54
C LYS A 301 1.27 33.07 37.59
N GLN A 302 0.19 32.90 38.35
CA GLN A 302 -0.58 31.65 38.38
C GLN A 302 -1.17 31.32 37.01
N THR A 303 -1.70 32.31 36.30
CA THR A 303 -2.27 32.15 34.95
C THR A 303 -1.20 31.76 33.92
N LEU A 304 -0.04 32.43 33.94
CA LEU A 304 1.10 32.11 33.09
C LEU A 304 1.67 30.73 33.39
N SER A 305 1.77 30.35 34.67
CA SER A 305 2.25 29.02 35.08
C SER A 305 1.28 27.93 34.63
N ALA A 306 -0.03 28.15 34.76
CA ALA A 306 -1.04 27.25 34.22
C ALA A 306 -0.98 27.14 32.69
N THR A 307 -0.70 28.23 31.98
CA THR A 307 -0.56 28.26 30.52
C THR A 307 0.68 27.47 30.09
N HIS A 308 1.82 27.72 30.72
CA HIS A 308 3.07 27.01 30.47
C HIS A 308 2.93 25.50 30.71
N ARG A 309 2.29 25.08 31.81
CA ARG A 309 2.01 23.66 32.10
C ARG A 309 1.17 22.99 31.00
N ASN A 310 0.10 23.64 30.54
CA ASN A 310 -0.75 23.09 29.49
C ASN A 310 -0.03 23.03 28.13
N ALA A 311 0.84 24.00 27.82
CA ALA A 311 1.67 23.98 26.62
C ALA A 311 2.69 22.82 26.64
N MET A 312 3.38 22.62 27.78
CA MET A 312 4.30 21.49 27.96
C MET A 312 3.59 20.14 27.87
N ARG A 313 2.37 20.04 28.40
CA ARG A 313 1.54 18.85 28.28
C ARG A 313 1.16 18.55 26.83
N LEU A 314 0.74 19.55 26.06
CA LEU A 314 0.45 19.39 24.63
C LEU A 314 1.70 18.91 23.87
N LEU A 315 2.87 19.48 24.18
CA LEU A 315 4.14 19.08 23.56
C LEU A 315 4.48 17.61 23.84
N LYS A 316 4.28 17.16 25.08
CA LYS A 316 4.46 15.75 25.46
C LYS A 316 3.51 14.82 24.70
N LEU A 317 2.23 15.17 24.60
CA LEU A 317 1.24 14.40 23.82
C LEU A 317 1.64 14.28 22.35
N VAL A 318 2.04 15.39 21.72
CA VAL A 318 2.48 15.42 20.31
C VAL A 318 3.73 14.57 20.08
N ASN A 319 4.69 14.58 21.01
CA ASN A 319 5.88 13.75 20.93
C ASN A 319 5.56 12.26 21.15
N ASN A 320 4.70 11.92 22.11
CA ASN A 320 4.26 10.53 22.32
C ASN A 320 3.52 9.97 21.09
N LEU A 321 2.70 10.80 20.43
CA LEU A 321 2.00 10.46 19.18
C LEU A 321 3.00 10.14 18.05
N LEU A 322 4.09 10.90 17.96
CA LEU A 322 5.17 10.68 16.98
C LEU A 322 5.96 9.42 17.26
N ASP A 323 6.36 9.25 18.52
CA ASP A 323 7.16 8.10 18.93
C ASP A 323 6.39 6.83 18.62
N PHE A 324 5.08 6.81 18.92
CA PHE A 324 4.17 5.75 18.50
C PHE A 324 4.19 5.52 16.98
N SER A 325 3.95 6.56 16.17
CA SER A 325 3.90 6.39 14.71
C SER A 325 5.23 5.87 14.12
N ARG A 326 6.36 6.27 14.71
CA ARG A 326 7.69 5.80 14.27
C ARG A 326 7.93 4.34 14.63
N VAL A 327 7.49 3.93 15.82
CA VAL A 327 7.61 2.55 16.31
C VAL A 327 6.75 1.62 15.46
N GLU A 328 5.47 1.99 15.22
CA GLU A 328 4.54 1.19 14.41
C GLU A 328 5.02 1.01 12.96
N ALA A 329 5.65 2.04 12.39
CA ALA A 329 6.20 1.97 11.04
C ALA A 329 7.53 1.19 10.95
N GLY A 330 8.04 0.63 12.06
CA GLY A 330 9.34 -0.03 12.14
C GLY A 330 10.52 0.91 11.84
N ARG A 331 10.33 2.23 11.97
CA ARG A 331 11.32 3.25 11.58
C ARG A 331 12.17 3.76 12.74
N VAL A 332 11.91 3.30 13.96
CA VAL A 332 12.79 3.55 15.09
C VAL A 332 14.07 2.75 14.89
N LYS A 333 15.17 3.46 14.68
CA LYS A 333 16.51 2.88 14.73
C LYS A 333 16.97 2.99 16.18
N ALA A 334 16.92 1.88 16.91
CA ALA A 334 17.50 1.81 18.23
C ALA A 334 19.03 1.88 18.14
N ALA A 335 19.65 2.48 19.14
CA ALA A 335 21.10 2.46 19.32
C ALA A 335 21.40 1.75 20.65
N TYR A 336 21.62 0.44 20.59
CA TYR A 336 21.86 -0.37 21.78
C TYR A 336 23.33 -0.28 22.18
N GLN A 337 23.57 0.07 23.43
CA GLN A 337 24.92 0.17 23.98
C GLN A 337 24.94 -0.43 25.40
N PRO A 338 26.11 -0.93 25.87
CA PRO A 338 26.23 -1.40 27.24
C PRO A 338 26.05 -0.25 28.22
N VAL A 339 25.09 -0.37 29.13
CA VAL A 339 24.77 0.63 30.16
C VAL A 339 24.62 -0.05 31.51
N ASP A 340 25.12 0.59 32.56
CA ASP A 340 24.77 0.22 33.93
C ASP A 340 23.32 0.64 34.22
N VAL A 341 22.41 -0.32 34.05
CA VAL A 341 20.98 -0.09 34.13
C VAL A 341 20.53 0.19 35.56
N ALA A 342 21.24 -0.33 36.56
CA ALA A 342 20.97 -0.08 37.97
C ALA A 342 21.26 1.40 38.32
N ALA A 343 22.41 1.92 37.87
CA ALA A 343 22.74 3.33 38.07
C ALA A 343 21.76 4.26 37.34
N LEU A 344 21.44 3.97 36.07
CA LEU A 344 20.50 4.78 35.28
C LEU A 344 19.09 4.79 35.90
N THR A 345 18.57 3.64 36.31
CA THR A 345 17.23 3.53 36.91
C THR A 345 17.16 4.24 38.26
N THR A 346 18.23 4.16 39.06
CA THR A 346 18.34 4.89 40.33
C THR A 346 18.31 6.40 40.12
N ASP A 347 19.09 6.91 39.16
CA ASP A 347 19.12 8.32 38.78
C ASP A 347 17.74 8.82 38.35
N LEU A 348 17.08 8.11 37.43
CA LEU A 348 15.73 8.45 36.95
C LEU A 348 14.71 8.47 38.09
N THR A 349 14.76 7.49 38.99
CA THR A 349 13.82 7.38 40.12
C THR A 349 14.05 8.46 41.17
N SER A 350 15.31 8.88 41.38
CA SER A 350 15.66 9.94 42.33
C SER A 350 14.97 11.27 42.02
N SER A 351 14.71 11.53 40.73
CA SER A 351 14.05 12.75 40.26
C SER A 351 12.59 12.89 40.74
N PHE A 352 11.92 11.77 41.03
CA PHE A 352 10.55 11.75 41.56
C PHE A 352 10.46 11.80 43.09
N ARG A 353 11.57 11.52 43.80
CA ARG A 353 11.60 11.41 45.27
C ARG A 353 10.98 12.62 45.97
N SER A 354 11.42 13.82 45.61
CA SER A 354 10.95 15.08 46.20
C SER A 354 9.44 15.30 46.03
N ILE A 355 8.87 14.88 44.89
CA ILE A 355 7.44 15.06 44.59
C ILE A 355 6.59 14.01 45.31
N ILE A 356 7.05 12.75 45.34
CA ILE A 356 6.38 11.64 46.02
C ILE A 356 6.31 11.91 47.52
N GLU A 357 7.43 12.30 48.13
CA GLU A 357 7.52 12.58 49.57
C GLU A 357 6.72 13.83 49.96
N LYS A 358 6.73 14.89 49.14
CA LYS A 358 5.85 16.07 49.33
C LYS A 358 4.37 15.73 49.26
N ALA A 359 4.02 14.70 48.51
CA ALA A 359 2.65 14.20 48.41
C ALA A 359 2.27 13.22 49.53
N GLY A 360 3.13 13.04 50.55
CA GLY A 360 2.85 12.19 51.71
C GLY A 360 3.05 10.69 51.48
N MET A 361 3.74 10.28 50.40
CA MET A 361 3.99 8.88 50.04
C MET A 361 5.47 8.50 50.24
N SER A 362 5.77 7.21 50.40
CA SER A 362 7.15 6.69 50.41
C SER A 362 7.59 6.21 49.03
N LEU A 363 8.87 6.44 48.70
CA LEU A 363 9.53 5.90 47.51
C LEU A 363 10.67 4.97 47.92
N VAL A 364 10.50 3.67 47.66
CA VAL A 364 11.50 2.63 47.92
C VAL A 364 12.16 2.23 46.60
N VAL A 365 13.49 2.24 46.56
CA VAL A 365 14.28 1.92 45.37
C VAL A 365 15.26 0.81 45.73
N ASN A 366 15.10 -0.34 45.09
CA ASN A 366 15.90 -1.54 45.30
C ASN A 366 16.51 -1.96 43.97
N THR A 367 17.70 -1.47 43.63
CA THR A 367 18.34 -1.75 42.34
C THR A 367 19.59 -2.63 42.45
N GLY A 368 19.83 -3.23 43.61
CA GLY A 368 21.10 -3.89 43.92
C GLY A 368 22.26 -2.90 44.08
N LEU A 369 23.38 -3.35 44.66
CA LEU A 369 24.60 -2.55 44.82
C LEU A 369 25.64 -2.81 43.71
N GLU A 370 25.42 -3.83 42.87
CA GLU A 370 26.33 -4.24 41.80
C GLU A 370 25.87 -3.66 40.44
N PRO A 371 26.80 -3.18 39.59
CA PRO A 371 26.48 -2.70 38.24
C PRO A 371 25.83 -3.81 37.41
N VAL A 372 24.70 -3.51 36.78
CA VAL A 372 24.03 -4.44 35.86
C VAL A 372 24.21 -3.93 34.45
N GLU A 373 25.22 -4.45 33.76
CA GLU A 373 25.47 -4.11 32.35
C GLU A 373 24.48 -4.84 31.44
N ALA A 374 23.63 -4.07 30.75
CA ALA A 374 22.77 -4.59 29.69
C ALA A 374 22.85 -3.71 28.43
N TYR A 375 22.63 -4.31 27.27
CA TYR A 375 22.57 -3.59 26.01
C TYR A 375 21.19 -2.97 25.85
N ILE A 376 21.09 -1.66 26.13
CA ILE A 376 19.84 -0.91 26.05
C ILE A 376 20.03 0.37 25.23
N ASP A 377 18.92 0.87 24.69
CA ASP A 377 18.86 2.24 24.20
C ASP A 377 18.52 3.19 25.35
N LEU A 378 19.40 4.17 25.62
CA LEU A 378 19.27 5.10 26.74
C LEU A 378 17.93 5.87 26.74
N GLN A 379 17.49 6.35 25.57
CA GLN A 379 16.28 7.17 25.47
C GLN A 379 15.02 6.32 25.63
N MET A 380 15.04 5.09 25.11
CA MET A 380 13.94 4.15 25.29
C MET A 380 13.81 3.72 26.74
N TRP A 381 14.93 3.38 27.40
CA TRP A 381 14.93 2.99 28.81
C TRP A 381 14.41 4.12 29.72
N GLU A 382 14.86 5.35 29.47
CA GLU A 382 14.36 6.53 30.17
C GLU A 382 12.83 6.69 30.03
N LYS A 383 12.30 6.54 28.80
CA LYS A 383 10.85 6.57 28.57
C LYS A 383 10.11 5.46 29.30
N ILE A 384 10.68 4.25 29.35
CA ILE A 384 10.07 3.10 30.04
C ILE A 384 9.91 3.43 31.54
N VAL A 385 11.00 3.80 32.20
CA VAL A 385 11.02 4.06 33.65
C VAL A 385 10.15 5.26 34.03
N LEU A 386 10.27 6.38 33.29
CA LEU A 386 9.50 7.59 33.59
C LEU A 386 7.98 7.40 33.40
N ASN A 387 7.55 6.62 32.40
CA ASN A 387 6.12 6.33 32.22
C ASN A 387 5.55 5.46 33.34
N LEU A 388 6.27 4.42 33.77
CA LEU A 388 5.82 3.57 34.87
C LEU A 388 5.76 4.34 36.19
N LEU A 389 6.79 5.13 36.51
CA LEU A 389 6.83 5.96 37.72
C LEU A 389 5.73 7.03 37.75
N SER A 390 5.50 7.69 36.62
CA SER A 390 4.44 8.69 36.49
C SER A 390 3.05 8.07 36.68
N ASN A 391 2.82 6.85 36.17
CA ASN A 391 1.58 6.12 36.39
C ASN A 391 1.40 5.72 37.86
N ALA A 392 2.43 5.14 38.48
CA ALA A 392 2.41 4.77 39.89
C ALA A 392 2.09 5.99 40.79
N PHE A 393 2.71 7.14 40.52
CA PHE A 393 2.44 8.40 41.24
C PHE A 393 1.02 8.92 41.05
N LYS A 394 0.50 8.83 39.83
CA LYS A 394 -0.83 9.34 39.48
C LYS A 394 -1.96 8.54 40.14
N TYR A 395 -1.80 7.22 40.28
CA TYR A 395 -2.84 6.32 40.78
C TYR A 395 -2.66 5.90 42.24
N THR A 396 -1.60 6.36 42.90
CA THR A 396 -1.38 6.22 44.34
C THR A 396 -1.67 7.54 45.03
N LEU A 397 -2.68 7.55 45.90
CA LEU A 397 -3.05 8.74 46.68
C LEU A 397 -2.24 8.81 47.98
N GLU A 398 -2.17 7.70 48.70
CA GLU A 398 -1.43 7.49 49.94
C GLU A 398 -0.75 6.12 49.90
N GLY A 399 0.37 5.95 50.61
CA GLY A 399 1.10 4.69 50.69
C GLY A 399 2.48 4.76 50.04
N GLU A 400 2.85 3.72 49.29
CA GLU A 400 4.21 3.48 48.82
C GLU A 400 4.28 3.20 47.31
N ILE A 401 5.36 3.68 46.68
CA ILE A 401 5.79 3.27 45.35
C ILE A 401 7.15 2.58 45.51
N LYS A 402 7.28 1.37 44.98
CA LYS A 402 8.48 0.55 45.06
C LYS A 402 9.01 0.23 43.67
N VAL A 403 10.25 0.59 43.41
CA VAL A 403 10.99 0.22 42.19
C VAL A 403 12.02 -0.84 42.56
N ASN A 404 11.95 -1.99 41.92
CA ASN A 404 12.86 -3.10 42.16
C ASN A 404 13.48 -3.57 40.83
N LEU A 405 14.81 -3.61 40.77
CA LEU A 405 15.57 -4.07 39.60
C LEU A 405 16.43 -5.26 40.05
N GLU A 406 16.19 -6.41 39.44
CA GLU A 406 16.88 -7.66 39.72
C GLU A 406 17.35 -8.31 38.42
N THR A 407 18.22 -9.30 38.53
CA THR A 407 18.60 -10.17 37.42
C THR A 407 18.64 -11.61 37.87
N ASP A 408 18.17 -12.52 37.02
CA ASP A 408 18.27 -13.96 37.21
C ASP A 408 19.51 -14.57 36.51
N GLY A 409 20.40 -13.72 35.97
CA GLY A 409 21.59 -14.09 35.20
C GLY A 409 21.35 -14.31 33.71
N VAL A 410 20.10 -14.37 33.25
CA VAL A 410 19.71 -14.50 31.84
C VAL A 410 18.93 -13.29 31.37
N GLN A 411 18.13 -12.68 32.25
CA GLN A 411 17.28 -11.54 31.97
C GLN A 411 17.42 -10.49 33.09
N LEU A 412 17.18 -9.24 32.71
CA LEU A 412 16.96 -8.10 33.57
C LEU A 412 15.47 -7.99 33.89
N ILE A 413 15.13 -7.96 35.18
CA ILE A 413 13.75 -7.87 35.65
C ILE A 413 13.58 -6.54 36.39
N LEU A 414 12.85 -5.60 35.77
CA LEU A 414 12.41 -4.38 36.44
C LEU A 414 10.97 -4.60 36.92
N SER A 415 10.66 -4.16 38.13
CA SER A 415 9.30 -4.16 38.66
C SER A 415 8.99 -2.82 39.33
N VAL A 416 7.85 -2.25 38.97
CA VAL A 416 7.33 -1.01 39.58
C VAL A 416 6.00 -1.37 40.23
N SER A 417 6.00 -1.35 41.57
CA SER A 417 4.85 -1.65 42.40
C SER A 417 4.33 -0.37 43.04
N ASP A 418 3.00 -0.25 43.07
CA ASP A 418 2.29 0.84 43.72
C ASP A 418 1.23 0.28 44.67
N THR A 419 0.92 0.99 45.76
CA THR A 419 -0.18 0.65 46.67
C THR A 419 -1.45 1.43 46.37
N GLY A 420 -1.64 1.82 45.11
CA GLY A 420 -2.73 2.69 44.67
C GLY A 420 -4.08 1.97 44.54
N VAL A 421 -4.96 2.53 43.73
CA VAL A 421 -6.34 2.04 43.56
C VAL A 421 -6.45 0.65 42.94
N GLY A 422 -5.39 0.12 42.34
CA GLY A 422 -5.41 -1.14 41.60
C GLY A 422 -6.27 -1.08 40.33
N ILE A 423 -6.20 -2.15 39.54
CA ILE A 423 -6.85 -2.29 38.24
C ILE A 423 -7.88 -3.43 38.32
N PRO A 424 -9.12 -3.25 37.84
CA PRO A 424 -10.12 -4.32 37.77
C PRO A 424 -9.66 -5.49 36.88
N GLU A 425 -10.02 -6.72 37.25
CA GLU A 425 -9.61 -7.93 36.54
C GLU A 425 -10.04 -7.94 35.06
N ALA A 426 -11.23 -7.40 34.76
CA ALA A 426 -11.75 -7.27 33.39
C ALA A 426 -10.89 -6.35 32.50
N GLU A 427 -10.12 -5.44 33.09
CA GLU A 427 -9.34 -4.43 32.38
C GLU A 427 -7.89 -4.88 32.14
N LEU A 428 -7.40 -5.87 32.89
CA LEU A 428 -6.02 -6.37 32.81
C LEU A 428 -5.59 -6.79 31.40
N PRO A 429 -6.41 -7.54 30.61
CA PRO A 429 -6.03 -7.93 29.25
C PRO A 429 -5.84 -6.74 28.31
N HIS A 430 -6.50 -5.63 28.60
CA HIS A 430 -6.56 -4.45 27.74
C HIS A 430 -5.61 -3.34 28.18
N MET A 431 -4.85 -3.50 29.27
CA MET A 431 -3.98 -2.45 29.83
C MET A 431 -2.83 -1.99 28.91
N PHE A 432 -2.40 -2.87 28.00
CA PHE A 432 -1.38 -2.55 26.99
C PHE A 432 -2.00 -2.22 25.63
N GLU A 433 -3.33 -2.27 25.52
CA GLU A 433 -4.03 -1.82 24.32
C GLU A 433 -3.96 -0.30 24.19
N ARG A 434 -3.96 0.14 22.94
CA ARG A 434 -3.75 1.54 22.58
C ARG A 434 -4.98 2.35 22.96
N PHE A 435 -4.79 3.50 23.60
CA PHE A 435 -5.88 4.41 24.02
C PHE A 435 -6.86 3.82 25.03
N HIS A 436 -6.59 2.60 25.50
CA HIS A 436 -7.41 1.96 26.49
C HIS A 436 -7.21 2.63 27.84
N ARG A 437 -8.31 2.87 28.54
CA ARG A 437 -8.35 3.57 29.82
C ARG A 437 -9.40 2.92 30.70
N VAL A 438 -9.01 2.61 31.94
CA VAL A 438 -9.95 2.13 32.95
C VAL A 438 -10.92 3.26 33.33
N GLU A 439 -12.19 3.08 33.03
CA GLU A 439 -13.25 3.99 33.50
C GLU A 439 -13.45 3.85 35.01
N ASN A 440 -13.66 4.97 35.71
CA ASN A 440 -13.92 5.03 37.16
C ASN A 440 -12.77 4.65 38.13
N SER A 441 -11.50 4.80 37.75
CA SER A 441 -10.38 4.69 38.70
C SER A 441 -10.31 5.91 39.63
N ALA A 442 -10.42 5.71 40.95
CA ALA A 442 -10.35 6.75 41.98
C ALA A 442 -8.91 7.30 42.22
N GLY A 443 -8.22 7.74 41.16
CA GLY A 443 -6.86 8.30 41.22
C GLY A 443 -6.82 9.83 41.32
N ARG A 444 -5.62 10.43 41.30
CA ARG A 444 -5.42 11.89 41.39
C ARG A 444 -6.04 12.69 40.23
N THR A 445 -6.41 12.04 39.12
CA THR A 445 -7.10 12.65 37.96
C THR A 445 -7.86 11.62 37.11
N HIS A 446 -8.85 12.11 36.33
CA HIS A 446 -9.49 11.41 35.20
C HIS A 446 -8.77 11.62 33.85
N GLU A 447 -7.45 11.88 33.80
CA GLU A 447 -6.82 12.31 32.54
C GLU A 447 -5.51 11.58 32.19
N GLY A 448 -5.47 10.87 31.07
CA GLY A 448 -4.26 10.28 30.50
C GLY A 448 -4.55 9.75 29.09
N SER A 449 -3.59 9.83 28.17
CA SER A 449 -3.85 9.55 26.75
C SER A 449 -4.03 8.07 26.40
N GLY A 450 -3.81 7.14 27.33
CA GLY A 450 -3.82 5.69 27.06
C GLY A 450 -2.68 5.22 26.13
N ILE A 451 -1.72 6.08 25.79
CA ILE A 451 -0.58 5.76 24.91
C ILE A 451 0.64 5.28 25.71
N GLY A 452 0.75 5.70 26.98
CA GLY A 452 1.94 5.49 27.81
C GLY A 452 2.34 4.02 27.96
N LEU A 453 1.42 3.17 28.42
CA LEU A 453 1.71 1.74 28.64
C LEU A 453 1.85 0.96 27.34
N SER A 454 1.08 1.28 26.29
CA SER A 454 1.26 0.68 24.97
C SER A 454 2.63 1.02 24.36
N LEU A 455 3.13 2.25 24.56
CA LEU A 455 4.48 2.64 24.14
C LEU A 455 5.55 1.87 24.93
N VAL A 456 5.37 1.72 26.25
CA VAL A 456 6.29 0.92 27.07
C VAL A 456 6.35 -0.52 26.57
N SER A 457 5.20 -1.15 26.29
CA SER A 457 5.15 -2.51 25.76
C SER A 457 5.92 -2.67 24.44
N GLU A 458 5.76 -1.73 23.50
CA GLU A 458 6.48 -1.76 22.22
C GLU A 458 7.99 -1.50 22.39
N LEU A 459 8.38 -0.55 23.24
CA LEU A 459 9.80 -0.27 23.52
C LEU A 459 10.49 -1.47 24.17
N VAL A 460 9.80 -2.17 25.06
CA VAL A 460 10.29 -3.43 25.66
C VAL A 460 10.39 -4.53 24.60
N GLY A 461 9.41 -4.63 23.70
CA GLY A 461 9.46 -5.55 22.56
C GLY A 461 10.64 -5.29 21.62
N LEU A 462 11.00 -4.03 21.36
CA LEU A 462 12.21 -3.68 20.57
C LEU A 462 13.51 -4.17 21.22
N HIS A 463 13.56 -4.20 22.56
CA HIS A 463 14.66 -4.81 23.33
C HIS A 463 14.54 -6.34 23.43
N GLY A 464 13.64 -6.98 22.68
CA GLY A 464 13.40 -8.43 22.75
C GLY A 464 12.80 -8.91 24.08
N GLY A 465 12.22 -8.00 24.86
CA GLY A 465 11.66 -8.26 26.18
C GLY A 465 10.15 -8.45 26.21
N THR A 466 9.61 -8.65 27.41
CA THR A 466 8.17 -8.74 27.68
C THR A 466 7.76 -7.85 28.86
N ILE A 467 6.52 -7.37 28.88
CA ILE A 467 5.92 -6.65 30.01
C ILE A 467 4.65 -7.36 30.46
N SER A 468 4.39 -7.35 31.76
CA SER A 468 3.20 -7.94 32.40
C SER A 468 2.70 -7.02 33.52
N VAL A 469 1.45 -7.19 33.91
CA VAL A 469 0.83 -6.46 35.03
C VAL A 469 0.05 -7.43 35.90
N ASP A 470 0.32 -7.38 37.20
CA ASP A 470 -0.46 -8.03 38.24
C ASP A 470 -1.10 -6.93 39.10
N SER A 471 -2.42 -6.94 39.23
CA SER A 471 -3.11 -5.92 40.01
C SER A 471 -4.34 -6.48 40.71
N THR A 472 -4.68 -5.88 41.85
CA THR A 472 -5.92 -6.19 42.55
C THR A 472 -6.58 -4.88 42.95
N LEU A 473 -7.86 -4.72 42.58
CA LEU A 473 -8.63 -3.53 42.92
C LEU A 473 -8.56 -3.22 44.43
N GLY A 474 -8.15 -1.99 44.76
CA GLY A 474 -7.97 -1.48 46.11
C GLY A 474 -6.69 -1.89 46.83
N LYS A 475 -5.81 -2.69 46.21
CA LYS A 475 -4.52 -3.13 46.82
C LYS A 475 -3.29 -2.61 46.08
N GLY A 476 -3.46 -2.03 44.90
CA GLY A 476 -2.37 -1.53 44.06
C GLY A 476 -2.01 -2.45 42.89
N SER A 477 -0.98 -2.08 42.14
CA SER A 477 -0.54 -2.79 40.92
C SER A 477 0.97 -3.05 40.93
N VAL A 478 1.39 -4.06 40.18
CA VAL A 478 2.79 -4.41 39.93
C VAL A 478 2.98 -4.58 38.43
N PHE A 479 3.77 -3.71 37.84
CA PHE A 479 4.21 -3.84 36.45
C PHE A 479 5.59 -4.46 36.42
N THR A 480 5.73 -5.60 35.73
CA THR A 480 7.00 -6.35 35.63
C THR A 480 7.44 -6.41 34.18
N LEU A 481 8.68 -5.97 33.91
CA LEU A 481 9.31 -6.06 32.58
C LEU A 481 10.55 -6.96 32.64
N ASN A 482 10.68 -7.81 31.62
CA ASN A 482 11.80 -8.75 31.46
C ASN A 482 12.54 -8.43 30.16
N ILE A 483 13.83 -8.10 30.23
CA ILE A 483 14.69 -7.86 29.07
C ILE A 483 15.84 -8.87 29.04
N PRO A 484 16.10 -9.60 27.94
CA PRO A 484 17.22 -10.52 27.86
C PRO A 484 18.56 -9.80 28.04
N LEU A 485 19.49 -10.40 28.79
CA LEU A 485 20.86 -9.90 28.92
C LEU A 485 21.68 -10.24 27.67
N GLY A 486 22.72 -9.45 27.41
CA GLY A 486 23.57 -9.56 26.22
C GLY A 486 22.96 -8.87 24.99
N TYR A 487 23.47 -9.19 23.80
CA TYR A 487 23.10 -8.52 22.55
C TYR A 487 22.73 -9.47 21.39
N THR A 488 22.76 -10.79 21.63
CA THR A 488 22.50 -11.82 20.60
C THR A 488 21.07 -11.82 20.07
N HIS A 489 20.13 -11.31 20.87
CA HIS A 489 18.72 -11.15 20.50
C HIS A 489 18.46 -9.84 19.75
N LEU A 490 19.45 -8.93 19.67
CA LEU A 490 19.32 -7.61 19.05
C LEU A 490 19.86 -7.60 17.61
N PRO A 491 19.37 -6.70 16.74
CA PRO A 491 19.90 -6.56 15.39
C PRO A 491 21.37 -6.14 15.40
N ALA A 492 22.27 -6.95 14.83
CA ALA A 492 23.71 -6.72 14.87
C ALA A 492 24.16 -5.35 14.32
N ALA A 493 23.39 -4.76 13.40
CA ALA A 493 23.69 -3.44 12.80
C ALA A 493 23.36 -2.24 13.73
N GLN A 494 22.68 -2.47 14.86
CA GLN A 494 22.19 -1.46 15.81
C GLN A 494 22.89 -1.54 17.17
N VAL A 495 23.83 -2.47 17.33
CA VAL A 495 24.61 -2.67 18.56
C VAL A 495 25.92 -1.91 18.44
N HIS A 496 26.20 -1.06 19.44
CA HIS A 496 27.37 -0.21 19.48
C HIS A 496 28.27 -0.58 20.67
N GLU A 497 29.58 -0.73 20.42
CA GLU A 497 30.57 -1.12 21.44
C GLU A 497 31.16 0.08 22.22
N LYS A 498 30.77 1.32 21.91
CA LYS A 498 31.26 2.54 22.57
C LYS A 498 30.13 3.53 22.83
N ASP A 499 30.29 4.34 23.89
CA ASP A 499 29.40 5.44 24.29
C ASP A 499 28.99 6.30 23.10
N TYR A 500 27.77 6.09 22.62
CA TYR A 500 27.14 6.96 21.64
C TYR A 500 26.59 8.17 22.40
N GLN A 501 27.34 9.29 22.38
CA GLN A 501 26.94 10.52 23.06
C GLN A 501 25.62 11.04 22.48
N THR A 502 24.55 10.79 23.22
CA THR A 502 23.22 11.35 22.94
C THR A 502 22.88 12.32 24.06
N SER A 503 22.62 13.59 23.76
CA SER A 503 22.25 14.58 24.79
C SER A 503 20.87 14.28 25.39
N ILE A 504 20.82 14.10 26.72
CA ILE A 504 19.64 13.69 27.52
C ILE A 504 19.04 14.88 28.28
N THR A 505 18.65 15.96 27.60
CA THR A 505 18.18 17.17 28.29
C THR A 505 16.82 17.62 27.77
N GLY A 506 15.75 17.25 28.48
CA GLY A 506 14.40 17.80 28.30
C GLY A 506 13.23 16.87 28.67
N LEU A 507 13.38 15.55 28.60
CA LEU A 507 12.27 14.61 28.86
C LEU A 507 11.91 14.52 30.35
N ARG A 508 12.93 14.46 31.22
CA ARG A 508 12.78 14.34 32.69
C ARG A 508 11.95 15.50 33.28
N GLU A 509 12.27 16.72 32.89
CA GLU A 509 11.60 17.94 33.37
C GLU A 509 10.10 17.94 33.01
N SER A 510 9.72 17.41 31.86
CA SER A 510 8.31 17.30 31.44
C SER A 510 7.49 16.39 32.36
N PHE A 511 8.03 15.23 32.73
CA PHE A 511 7.35 14.29 33.64
C PHE A 511 7.27 14.83 35.08
N ILE A 512 8.31 15.52 35.55
CA ILE A 512 8.37 16.13 36.90
C ILE A 512 7.39 17.30 37.02
N GLN A 513 7.29 18.16 35.99
CA GLN A 513 6.34 19.27 35.98
C GLN A 513 4.89 18.81 35.98
N GLU A 514 4.57 17.71 35.28
CA GLU A 514 3.24 17.09 35.30
C GLU A 514 2.89 16.56 36.69
N ALA A 515 3.78 15.77 37.29
CA ALA A 515 3.61 15.25 38.65
C ALA A 515 3.43 16.38 39.68
N SER A 516 4.17 17.50 39.53
CA SER A 516 4.02 18.67 40.39
C SER A 516 2.70 19.41 40.19
N GLY A 517 2.17 19.44 38.95
CA GLY A 517 0.89 20.09 38.63
C GLY A 517 -0.33 19.38 39.23
N LEU A 518 -0.24 18.07 39.44
CA LEU A 518 -1.30 17.25 40.05
C LEU A 518 -1.56 17.59 41.53
N LEU A 519 -0.60 18.24 42.22
CA LEU A 519 -0.75 18.65 43.62
C LEU A 519 -1.55 19.96 43.80
N GLY A 520 -1.96 20.62 42.71
CA GLY A 520 -2.44 22.01 42.75
C GLY A 520 -3.83 22.32 42.18
N ASN A 521 -4.62 21.36 41.68
CA ASN A 521 -5.91 21.64 41.05
C ASN A 521 -6.98 20.59 41.43
N GLU A 522 -7.81 20.91 42.42
CA GLU A 522 -9.12 20.29 42.60
C GLU A 522 -10.19 21.16 41.90
N ASN A 523 -10.88 20.57 40.92
CA ASN A 523 -12.25 20.86 40.44
C ASN A 523 -12.35 20.85 38.91
N SER A 524 -12.95 19.79 38.36
CA SER A 524 -14.07 19.90 37.40
C SER A 524 -14.65 18.52 37.10
N SER A 525 -15.97 18.44 37.25
CA SER A 525 -16.84 17.29 37.06
C SER A 525 -17.19 17.03 35.59
N THR A 526 -17.39 15.76 35.27
CA THR A 526 -17.67 15.15 33.95
C THR A 526 -19.15 15.17 33.55
N GLU A 527 -19.42 15.31 32.24
CA GLU A 527 -20.64 14.83 31.57
C GLU A 527 -20.32 13.57 30.75
N LYS A 528 -21.26 12.61 30.78
CA LYS A 528 -21.19 11.25 30.22
C LYS A 528 -21.55 11.19 28.73
N LYS A 529 -20.98 10.20 28.01
CA LYS A 529 -21.70 9.37 27.01
C LYS A 529 -20.91 8.10 26.67
N ASP A 530 -21.63 6.99 26.68
CA ASP A 530 -21.19 5.60 26.51
C ASP A 530 -20.61 5.30 25.11
N ALA A 531 -19.67 4.35 25.03
CA ALA A 531 -19.27 3.67 23.80
C ALA A 531 -19.09 2.17 24.05
N ASP A 532 -19.82 1.38 23.25
CA ASP A 532 -19.89 -0.08 23.30
C ASP A 532 -18.56 -0.78 22.97
N ILE A 533 -18.30 -1.88 23.68
CA ILE A 533 -17.17 -2.80 23.51
C ILE A 533 -17.55 -3.84 22.45
N ILE A 534 -16.75 -4.03 21.40
CA ILE A 534 -16.98 -5.05 20.37
C ILE A 534 -15.96 -6.18 20.50
N GLU A 535 -16.45 -7.39 20.80
CA GLU A 535 -15.72 -8.66 20.81
C GLU A 535 -15.33 -9.15 19.41
N PRO A 536 -14.29 -10.00 19.26
CA PRO A 536 -13.88 -10.54 17.97
C PRO A 536 -14.78 -11.72 17.54
N LEU A 537 -15.43 -11.61 16.38
CA LEU A 537 -16.38 -12.62 15.85
C LEU A 537 -15.84 -13.47 14.69
N ASN A 538 -16.42 -14.67 14.59
CA ASN A 538 -16.08 -15.82 13.74
C ASN A 538 -16.26 -15.58 12.22
N PRO A 539 -15.65 -16.43 11.36
CA PRO A 539 -15.78 -16.35 9.89
C PRO A 539 -17.22 -16.33 9.35
N ILE A 540 -18.19 -16.92 10.07
CA ILE A 540 -19.62 -17.04 9.71
C ILE A 540 -20.32 -15.67 9.59
N ASP A 541 -19.75 -14.60 10.13
CA ASP A 541 -20.36 -13.28 10.19
C ASP A 541 -20.21 -12.44 8.92
N ALA A 542 -19.43 -12.89 7.91
CA ALA A 542 -19.32 -12.15 6.65
C ALA A 542 -20.60 -12.28 5.81
N LYS A 543 -21.08 -11.15 5.28
CA LYS A 543 -22.30 -11.06 4.46
C LYS A 543 -21.94 -10.96 2.98
N VAL A 544 -22.41 -11.91 2.17
CA VAL A 544 -22.19 -11.90 0.72
C VAL A 544 -23.52 -11.65 0.01
N LEU A 545 -23.58 -10.66 -0.88
CA LEU A 545 -24.74 -10.40 -1.72
C LEU A 545 -24.50 -10.97 -3.13
N ILE A 546 -25.34 -11.92 -3.53
CA ILE A 546 -25.36 -12.49 -4.88
C ILE A 546 -26.40 -11.75 -5.71
N VAL A 547 -26.02 -11.25 -6.87
CA VAL A 547 -26.88 -10.54 -7.82
C VAL A 547 -26.82 -11.26 -9.15
N ASP A 548 -27.91 -11.91 -9.52
CA ASP A 548 -27.99 -12.69 -10.76
C ASP A 548 -29.47 -12.77 -11.14
N ASP A 549 -29.85 -12.73 -12.41
CA ASP A 549 -31.26 -12.79 -12.83
C ASP A 549 -31.76 -14.24 -12.96
N ASN A 550 -30.85 -15.20 -13.08
CA ASN A 550 -31.13 -16.63 -13.14
C ASN A 550 -31.33 -17.26 -11.74
N ALA A 551 -32.53 -17.78 -11.47
CA ALA A 551 -32.90 -18.37 -10.18
C ALA A 551 -32.08 -19.61 -9.81
N ASP A 552 -31.70 -20.44 -10.79
CA ASP A 552 -30.93 -21.66 -10.55
C ASP A 552 -29.49 -21.33 -10.20
N MET A 553 -28.89 -20.34 -10.88
CA MET A 553 -27.54 -19.85 -10.58
C MET A 553 -27.47 -19.22 -9.20
N ARG A 554 -28.45 -18.37 -8.83
CA ARG A 554 -28.56 -17.83 -7.46
C ARG A 554 -28.61 -18.94 -6.42
N THR A 555 -29.42 -19.97 -6.64
CA THR A 555 -29.57 -21.10 -5.71
C THR A 555 -28.29 -21.91 -5.57
N TYR A 556 -27.55 -22.12 -6.67
CA TYR A 556 -26.27 -22.80 -6.66
C TYR A 556 -25.20 -22.01 -5.89
N LEU A 557 -25.03 -20.73 -6.22
CA LEU A 557 -24.09 -19.83 -5.55
C LEU A 557 -24.39 -19.68 -4.06
N GLN A 558 -25.69 -19.59 -3.72
CA GLN A 558 -26.15 -19.52 -2.34
C GLN A 558 -25.74 -20.75 -1.55
N ARG A 559 -26.03 -21.96 -2.04
CA ARG A 559 -25.61 -23.22 -1.38
C ARG A 559 -24.11 -23.35 -1.22
N LEU A 560 -23.34 -22.85 -2.18
CA LEU A 560 -21.88 -22.91 -2.15
C LEU A 560 -21.29 -21.97 -1.09
N LEU A 561 -21.87 -20.78 -0.92
CA LEU A 561 -21.35 -19.74 -0.03
C LEU A 561 -21.93 -19.80 1.39
N GLU A 562 -23.14 -20.34 1.58
CA GLU A 562 -23.78 -20.51 2.89
C GLU A 562 -23.01 -21.42 3.86
N GLN A 563 -22.03 -22.18 3.36
CA GLN A 563 -21.15 -23.00 4.19
C GLN A 563 -20.18 -22.15 5.05
N GLU A 564 -19.87 -20.93 4.61
CA GLU A 564 -18.86 -20.07 5.24
C GLU A 564 -19.37 -18.64 5.52
N TYR A 565 -20.47 -18.22 4.91
CA TYR A 565 -20.94 -16.84 4.91
C TYR A 565 -22.45 -16.73 5.10
N THR A 566 -22.89 -15.58 5.60
CA THR A 566 -24.31 -15.19 5.54
C THR A 566 -24.62 -14.67 4.13
N VAL A 567 -25.47 -15.37 3.39
CA VAL A 567 -25.74 -15.06 1.98
C VAL A 567 -27.08 -14.35 1.80
N TYR A 568 -27.08 -13.30 0.99
CA TYR A 568 -28.26 -12.59 0.51
C TYR A 568 -28.32 -12.64 -1.01
N THR A 569 -29.51 -12.52 -1.59
CA THR A 569 -29.70 -12.63 -3.04
C THR A 569 -30.56 -11.49 -3.57
N ALA A 570 -30.19 -10.94 -4.73
CA ALA A 570 -30.94 -9.97 -5.51
C ALA A 570 -31.11 -10.44 -6.96
N VAL A 571 -32.22 -10.06 -7.60
CA VAL A 571 -32.58 -10.53 -8.95
C VAL A 571 -32.10 -9.62 -10.09
N ASN A 572 -31.60 -8.42 -9.77
CA ASN A 572 -30.99 -7.48 -10.71
C ASN A 572 -30.23 -6.38 -9.94
N GLY A 573 -29.51 -5.50 -10.65
CA GLY A 573 -28.76 -4.42 -10.03
C GLY A 573 -29.62 -3.39 -9.26
N ALA A 574 -30.87 -3.17 -9.64
CA ALA A 574 -31.74 -2.20 -8.96
C ALA A 574 -32.22 -2.73 -7.60
N ASP A 575 -32.59 -4.01 -7.55
CA ASP A 575 -32.89 -4.75 -6.31
C ASP A 575 -31.65 -4.82 -5.42
N ALA A 576 -30.47 -5.10 -5.99
CA ALA A 576 -29.22 -5.06 -5.24
C ALA A 576 -28.95 -3.69 -4.60
N LEU A 577 -29.15 -2.59 -5.35
CA LEU A 577 -29.02 -1.23 -4.80
C LEU A 577 -30.04 -0.93 -3.71
N GLU A 578 -31.24 -1.51 -3.77
CA GLU A 578 -32.24 -1.37 -2.72
C GLU A 578 -31.84 -2.15 -1.46
N GLN A 579 -31.34 -3.37 -1.63
CA GLN A 579 -30.87 -4.21 -0.52
C GLN A 579 -29.64 -3.61 0.17
N VAL A 580 -28.68 -3.06 -0.59
CA VAL A 580 -27.49 -2.36 -0.04
C VAL A 580 -27.86 -1.15 0.81
N LYS A 581 -29.06 -0.57 0.66
CA LYS A 581 -29.56 0.49 1.57
C LYS A 581 -30.03 -0.05 2.92
N HIS A 582 -30.47 -1.30 2.99
CA HIS A 582 -31.05 -1.92 4.18
C HIS A 582 -30.01 -2.68 5.01
N PHE A 583 -29.05 -3.33 4.35
CA PHE A 583 -27.92 -3.98 5.02
C PHE A 583 -26.63 -3.81 4.19
N ARG A 584 -25.47 -3.91 4.85
CA ARG A 584 -24.17 -3.80 4.18
C ARG A 584 -23.57 -5.18 3.89
N PRO A 585 -23.35 -5.54 2.61
CA PRO A 585 -22.58 -6.73 2.27
C PRO A 585 -21.07 -6.45 2.36
N ASP A 586 -20.30 -7.45 2.79
CA ASP A 586 -18.83 -7.45 2.79
C ASP A 586 -18.25 -7.74 1.40
N LEU A 587 -19.05 -8.35 0.51
CA LEU A 587 -18.72 -8.65 -0.88
C LEU A 587 -19.99 -8.73 -1.73
N ILE A 588 -19.93 -8.22 -2.95
CA ILE A 588 -20.99 -8.38 -3.96
C ILE A 588 -20.47 -9.31 -5.07
N LEU A 589 -21.23 -10.35 -5.36
CA LEU A 589 -21.06 -11.21 -6.52
C LEU A 589 -22.16 -10.85 -7.51
N SER A 590 -21.82 -10.27 -8.65
CA SER A 590 -22.83 -9.77 -9.61
C SER A 590 -22.63 -10.39 -10.98
N ASP A 591 -23.70 -10.87 -11.61
CA ASP A 591 -23.69 -11.06 -13.06
C ASP A 591 -23.46 -9.69 -13.73
N ILE A 592 -22.78 -9.70 -14.87
CA ILE A 592 -22.60 -8.52 -15.72
C ILE A 592 -23.92 -8.21 -16.44
N MET A 593 -24.59 -9.23 -16.98
CA MET A 593 -25.74 -9.04 -17.86
C MET A 593 -27.03 -9.39 -17.12
N MET A 594 -27.79 -8.37 -16.73
CA MET A 594 -29.07 -8.53 -16.04
C MET A 594 -30.09 -7.48 -16.53
N PRO A 595 -31.39 -7.79 -16.52
CA PRO A 595 -32.44 -6.85 -16.88
C PRO A 595 -32.55 -5.70 -15.86
N VAL A 596 -33.17 -4.58 -16.26
CA VAL A 596 -33.40 -3.36 -15.47
C VAL A 596 -32.14 -2.55 -15.17
N LEU A 597 -31.19 -3.13 -14.43
CA LEU A 597 -29.87 -2.55 -14.16
C LEU A 597 -28.84 -3.68 -14.21
N ASP A 598 -27.90 -3.53 -15.12
CA ASP A 598 -26.81 -4.47 -15.36
C ASP A 598 -25.71 -4.36 -14.28
N GLY A 599 -24.79 -5.32 -14.24
CA GLY A 599 -23.71 -5.34 -13.25
C GLY A 599 -22.78 -4.13 -13.37
N LYS A 600 -22.52 -3.65 -14.60
CA LYS A 600 -21.73 -2.43 -14.84
C LYS A 600 -22.45 -1.19 -14.32
N GLY A 601 -23.75 -1.04 -14.57
CA GLY A 601 -24.57 0.04 -14.04
C GLY A 601 -24.72 0.00 -12.52
N LEU A 602 -24.77 -1.20 -11.92
CA LEU A 602 -24.69 -1.40 -10.47
C LEU A 602 -23.36 -0.88 -9.93
N LEU A 603 -22.23 -1.35 -10.49
CA LEU A 603 -20.89 -0.92 -10.08
C LEU A 603 -20.72 0.59 -10.21
N LYS A 604 -21.11 1.16 -11.36
CA LYS A 604 -21.06 2.61 -11.58
C LYS A 604 -21.83 3.37 -10.52
N LYS A 605 -23.06 2.95 -10.18
CA LYS A 605 -23.87 3.59 -9.13
C LYS A 605 -23.32 3.37 -7.71
N LEU A 606 -22.63 2.25 -7.47
CA LEU A 606 -21.92 1.99 -6.22
C LEU A 606 -20.65 2.88 -6.10
N ARG A 607 -20.03 3.25 -7.23
CA ARG A 607 -18.81 4.08 -7.28
C ARG A 607 -19.06 5.58 -7.47
N GLU A 608 -20.21 5.97 -8.06
CA GLU A 608 -20.66 7.37 -8.23
C GLU A 608 -20.94 8.09 -6.90
N LYS A 609 -21.14 7.32 -5.82
CA LYS A 609 -21.15 7.85 -4.46
C LYS A 609 -19.73 7.73 -3.91
N GLU A 610 -18.96 8.81 -3.99
CA GLU A 610 -17.64 8.94 -3.31
C GLU A 610 -17.74 8.76 -1.78
N GLU A 611 -18.95 8.71 -1.23
CA GLU A 611 -19.17 8.41 0.17
C GLU A 611 -19.43 6.92 0.43
N LYS A 612 -18.50 6.33 1.17
CA LYS A 612 -18.65 5.23 2.15
C LYS A 612 -18.32 3.83 1.62
N HIS A 613 -17.09 3.44 1.97
CA HIS A 613 -16.59 2.06 2.07
C HIS A 613 -16.63 1.30 0.75
N TRP A 614 -15.44 1.11 0.17
CA TRP A 614 -15.24 0.28 -0.99
C TRP A 614 -15.78 -1.14 -0.75
N ILE A 615 -16.98 -1.44 -1.26
CA ILE A 615 -17.53 -2.80 -1.24
C ILE A 615 -16.89 -3.55 -2.41
N PRO A 616 -16.15 -4.64 -2.16
CA PRO A 616 -15.52 -5.40 -3.19
C PRO A 616 -16.58 -6.07 -4.04
N LEU A 617 -16.45 -5.92 -5.36
CA LEU A 617 -17.39 -6.50 -6.31
C LEU A 617 -16.64 -7.46 -7.23
N ILE A 618 -17.12 -8.70 -7.28
CA ILE A 618 -16.66 -9.73 -8.20
C ILE A 618 -17.72 -9.90 -9.29
N PHE A 619 -17.33 -9.66 -10.55
CA PHE A 619 -18.22 -9.94 -11.67
C PHE A 619 -18.27 -11.43 -12.00
N LEU A 620 -19.46 -11.93 -12.32
CA LEU A 620 -19.69 -13.23 -12.93
C LEU A 620 -20.09 -13.01 -14.38
N SER A 621 -19.30 -13.49 -15.33
CA SER A 621 -19.52 -13.24 -16.76
C SER A 621 -19.75 -14.53 -17.54
N ALA A 622 -20.76 -14.58 -18.40
CA ALA A 622 -20.90 -15.67 -19.38
C ALA A 622 -19.93 -15.55 -20.57
N ARG A 623 -19.22 -14.42 -20.69
CA ARG A 623 -18.21 -14.18 -21.73
C ARG A 623 -16.81 -14.45 -21.18
N ALA A 624 -16.13 -15.44 -21.75
CA ALA A 624 -14.70 -15.62 -21.60
C ALA A 624 -13.97 -14.59 -22.47
N GLY A 625 -12.98 -13.85 -21.96
CA GLY A 625 -12.14 -12.93 -22.75
C GLY A 625 -11.43 -11.84 -21.93
N GLU A 626 -10.28 -11.35 -22.44
CA GLU A 626 -9.51 -10.23 -21.86
C GLU A 626 -10.37 -8.95 -21.86
N GLU A 627 -11.10 -8.67 -22.95
CA GLU A 627 -12.01 -7.52 -23.12
C GLU A 627 -13.05 -7.36 -21.99
N ALA A 628 -13.66 -8.46 -21.53
CA ALA A 628 -14.66 -8.43 -20.44
C ALA A 628 -14.01 -8.32 -19.05
N ARG A 629 -12.77 -8.81 -18.91
CA ARG A 629 -11.95 -8.69 -17.71
C ARG A 629 -11.41 -7.28 -17.56
N ILE A 630 -11.02 -6.66 -18.67
CA ILE A 630 -10.57 -5.28 -18.76
C ILE A 630 -11.74 -4.33 -18.63
N ASP A 631 -12.85 -4.54 -19.33
CA ASP A 631 -14.08 -3.80 -19.08
C ASP A 631 -14.54 -3.89 -17.61
N GLY A 632 -14.32 -5.03 -16.93
CA GLY A 632 -14.66 -5.22 -15.52
C GLY A 632 -13.71 -4.49 -14.57
N LEU A 633 -12.40 -4.62 -14.79
CA LEU A 633 -11.34 -3.98 -13.99
C LEU A 633 -11.23 -2.47 -14.26
N GLU A 634 -11.34 -2.03 -15.52
CA GLU A 634 -11.40 -0.62 -15.94
C GLU A 634 -12.69 0.06 -15.47
N ALA A 635 -13.81 -0.67 -15.39
CA ALA A 635 -15.02 -0.17 -14.73
C ALA A 635 -14.89 -0.08 -13.19
N GLY A 636 -13.79 -0.59 -12.61
CA GLY A 636 -13.48 -0.49 -11.19
C GLY A 636 -13.95 -1.66 -10.31
N ALA A 637 -14.15 -2.85 -10.88
CA ALA A 637 -14.40 -4.07 -10.12
C ALA A 637 -13.11 -4.62 -9.49
N ASP A 638 -13.27 -5.39 -8.42
CA ASP A 638 -12.15 -5.92 -7.64
C ASP A 638 -11.61 -7.23 -8.18
N ASP A 639 -12.49 -8.02 -8.77
CA ASP A 639 -12.15 -9.25 -9.46
C ASP A 639 -13.27 -9.61 -10.44
N TYR A 640 -13.04 -10.64 -11.22
CA TYR A 640 -14.03 -11.21 -12.14
C TYR A 640 -13.86 -12.73 -12.18
N LEU A 641 -14.92 -13.42 -12.58
CA LEU A 641 -14.97 -14.86 -12.73
C LEU A 641 -15.85 -15.21 -13.94
N VAL A 642 -15.36 -16.11 -14.78
CA VAL A 642 -16.05 -16.52 -16.01
C VAL A 642 -16.92 -17.74 -15.73
N LYS A 643 -18.16 -17.75 -16.21
CA LYS A 643 -19.07 -18.90 -16.20
C LYS A 643 -18.77 -19.77 -17.44
N PRO A 644 -18.61 -21.10 -17.31
CA PRO A 644 -18.70 -21.89 -16.08
C PRO A 644 -17.41 -21.78 -15.23
N PHE A 645 -17.55 -21.70 -13.91
CA PHE A 645 -16.43 -21.66 -12.95
C PHE A 645 -16.47 -22.84 -11.99
N SER A 646 -15.31 -23.19 -11.42
CA SER A 646 -15.26 -24.17 -10.34
C SER A 646 -15.68 -23.54 -8.99
N GLY A 647 -16.33 -24.33 -8.13
CA GLY A 647 -16.73 -23.84 -6.80
C GLY A 647 -15.53 -23.47 -5.90
N GLN A 648 -14.39 -24.16 -6.05
CA GLN A 648 -13.17 -23.87 -5.31
C GLN A 648 -12.51 -22.56 -5.73
N GLU A 649 -12.54 -22.23 -7.02
CA GLU A 649 -12.00 -20.96 -7.54
C GLU A 649 -12.81 -19.77 -7.02
N LEU A 650 -14.15 -19.86 -7.09
CA LEU A 650 -15.05 -18.85 -6.53
C LEU A 650 -14.77 -18.63 -5.03
N LEU A 651 -14.74 -19.71 -4.23
CA LEU A 651 -14.49 -19.62 -2.79
C LEU A 651 -13.13 -18.99 -2.48
N SER A 652 -12.10 -19.31 -3.27
CA SER A 652 -10.76 -18.75 -3.09
C SER A 652 -10.73 -17.23 -3.35
N LYS A 653 -11.37 -16.77 -4.43
CA LYS A 653 -11.49 -15.34 -4.74
C LYS A 653 -12.32 -14.59 -3.70
N VAL A 654 -13.45 -15.15 -3.29
CA VAL A 654 -14.32 -14.57 -2.25
C VAL A 654 -13.58 -14.42 -0.93
N ARG A 655 -12.89 -15.49 -0.47
CA ARG A 655 -12.07 -15.44 0.75
C ARG A 655 -10.97 -14.37 0.68
N ALA A 656 -10.28 -14.28 -0.45
CA ALA A 656 -9.21 -13.31 -0.64
C ALA A 656 -9.74 -11.87 -0.55
N GLN A 657 -10.85 -11.56 -1.24
CA GLN A 657 -11.41 -10.22 -1.26
C GLN A 657 -12.04 -9.79 0.07
N ILE A 658 -12.74 -10.70 0.75
CA ILE A 658 -13.26 -10.43 2.10
C ILE A 658 -12.10 -10.16 3.08
N LYS A 659 -11.00 -10.93 2.99
CA LYS A 659 -9.82 -10.72 3.85
C LYS A 659 -9.16 -9.36 3.59
N ILE A 660 -8.96 -8.99 2.33
CA ILE A 660 -8.38 -7.68 1.95
C ILE A 660 -9.26 -6.53 2.43
N ASN A 661 -10.57 -6.62 2.15
CA ASN A 661 -11.52 -5.59 2.56
C ASN A 661 -11.56 -5.44 4.09
N ARG A 662 -11.57 -6.55 4.84
CA ARG A 662 -11.50 -6.51 6.31
C ARG A 662 -10.22 -5.88 6.83
N VAL A 663 -9.05 -6.21 6.28
CA VAL A 663 -7.78 -5.58 6.70
C VAL A 663 -7.78 -4.08 6.39
N ARG A 664 -8.30 -3.67 5.23
CA ARG A 664 -8.47 -2.25 4.86
C ARG A 664 -9.41 -1.53 5.83
N LEU A 665 -10.62 -2.05 6.01
CA LEU A 665 -11.63 -1.49 6.91
C LEU A 665 -11.13 -1.44 8.36
N HIS A 666 -10.42 -2.47 8.83
CA HIS A 666 -9.85 -2.51 10.17
C HIS A 666 -8.75 -1.47 10.37
N ASN A 667 -7.87 -1.28 9.38
CA ASN A 667 -6.83 -0.27 9.42
C ASN A 667 -7.39 1.16 9.31
N GLU A 668 -8.40 1.37 8.46
CA GLU A 668 -9.12 2.64 8.35
C GLU A 668 -9.90 2.94 9.62
N GLN A 669 -10.58 1.96 10.22
CA GLN A 669 -11.28 2.12 11.48
C GLN A 669 -10.31 2.47 12.60
N ARG A 670 -9.20 1.74 12.76
CA ARG A 670 -8.16 2.05 13.74
C ARG A 670 -7.54 3.43 13.55
N MET A 671 -7.32 3.86 12.30
CA MET A 671 -6.85 5.21 12.00
C MET A 671 -7.89 6.28 12.37
N ARG A 672 -9.18 6.01 12.13
CA ARG A 672 -10.27 6.92 12.48
C ARG A 672 -10.43 7.05 13.99
N ASP A 673 -10.50 5.93 14.71
CA ASP A 673 -10.60 5.91 16.16
C ASP A 673 -9.38 6.63 16.79
N PHE A 674 -8.19 6.42 16.22
CA PHE A 674 -6.98 7.14 16.60
C PHE A 674 -7.12 8.65 16.42
N ILE A 675 -7.56 9.11 15.23
CA ILE A 675 -7.69 10.55 14.96
C ILE A 675 -8.73 11.15 15.90
N ALA A 676 -9.87 10.50 16.11
CA ALA A 676 -10.92 10.99 17.00
C ALA A 676 -10.41 11.14 18.45
N VAL A 677 -9.76 10.11 18.99
CA VAL A 677 -9.20 10.14 20.36
C VAL A 677 -8.07 11.15 20.48
N ALA A 678 -7.12 11.16 19.54
CA ALA A 678 -6.00 12.11 19.55
C ALA A 678 -6.49 13.55 19.47
N THR A 679 -7.52 13.82 18.67
CA THR A 679 -8.07 15.17 18.51
C THR A 679 -8.81 15.63 19.76
N HIS A 680 -9.54 14.73 20.43
CA HIS A 680 -10.14 15.01 21.74
C HIS A 680 -9.08 15.33 22.79
N GLU A 681 -8.04 14.49 22.90
CA GLU A 681 -6.92 14.69 23.85
C GLU A 681 -6.11 15.96 23.57
N LEU A 682 -6.00 16.39 22.31
CA LEU A 682 -5.38 17.67 21.96
C LEU A 682 -6.28 18.87 22.26
N LYS A 683 -7.61 18.73 22.14
CA LYS A 683 -8.57 19.84 22.33
C LYS A 683 -8.68 20.29 23.79
N THR A 684 -8.57 19.37 24.75
CA THR A 684 -8.70 19.65 26.20
C THR A 684 -7.66 20.66 26.71
N PRO A 685 -6.33 20.40 26.65
CA PRO A 685 -5.32 21.37 27.08
C PRO A 685 -5.37 22.66 26.25
N LEU A 686 -5.78 22.57 24.99
CA LEU A 686 -5.85 23.70 24.08
C LEU A 686 -6.99 24.67 24.41
N THR A 687 -8.15 24.16 24.85
CA THR A 687 -9.27 24.98 25.32
C THR A 687 -8.88 25.76 26.56
N ALA A 688 -8.16 25.11 27.48
CA ALA A 688 -7.59 25.77 28.66
C ALA A 688 -6.56 26.86 28.26
N LEU A 689 -5.66 26.55 27.31
CA LEU A 689 -4.71 27.53 26.77
C LEU A 689 -5.39 28.74 26.14
N SER A 690 -6.48 28.53 25.38
CA SER A 690 -7.27 29.61 24.78
C SER A 690 -7.88 30.51 25.84
N GLY A 691 -8.46 29.93 26.89
CA GLY A 691 -9.01 30.68 28.03
C GLY A 691 -7.94 31.52 28.74
N TYR A 692 -6.80 30.93 29.06
CA TYR A 692 -5.71 31.66 29.71
C TYR A 692 -5.08 32.72 28.80
N ALA A 693 -4.87 32.43 27.52
CA ALA A 693 -4.33 33.39 26.56
C ALA A 693 -5.27 34.60 26.36
N GLN A 694 -6.59 34.39 26.42
CA GLN A 694 -7.56 35.48 26.37
C GLN A 694 -7.49 36.36 27.63
N ILE A 695 -7.37 35.75 28.81
CA ILE A 695 -7.20 36.47 30.09
C ILE A 695 -5.89 37.27 30.10
N ILE A 696 -4.79 36.66 29.65
CA ILE A 696 -3.48 37.31 29.54
C ILE A 696 -3.58 38.49 28.57
N GLY A 697 -4.22 38.34 27.41
CA GLY A 697 -4.41 39.44 26.44
C GLY A 697 -5.25 40.61 26.99
N MET A 698 -6.32 40.32 27.74
CA MET A 698 -7.16 41.36 28.35
C MET A 698 -6.43 42.13 29.46
N LYS A 699 -5.56 41.45 30.22
CA LYS A 699 -4.77 42.07 31.30
C LYS A 699 -3.49 42.72 30.80
N SER A 700 -2.86 42.19 29.75
CA SER A 700 -1.64 42.72 29.16
C SER A 700 -1.86 44.07 28.49
N ALA A 701 -3.06 44.35 27.97
CA ALA A 701 -3.43 45.67 27.47
C ALA A 701 -3.34 46.79 28.52
N LYS A 702 -3.22 46.45 29.81
CA LYS A 702 -3.02 47.38 30.93
C LYS A 702 -1.57 47.43 31.43
N LEU A 703 -0.66 46.62 30.88
CA LEU A 703 0.76 46.64 31.23
C LEU A 703 1.46 47.77 30.45
N GLU A 704 2.29 48.56 31.13
CA GLU A 704 3.04 49.67 30.53
C GLU A 704 4.27 49.22 29.71
N GLU A 705 4.49 47.91 29.56
CA GLU A 705 5.68 47.34 28.92
C GLU A 705 5.35 46.69 27.55
N PRO A 706 5.76 47.30 26.41
CA PRO A 706 5.42 46.81 25.07
C PRO A 706 5.94 45.41 24.74
N SER A 707 7.04 44.98 25.36
CA SER A 707 7.65 43.66 25.22
C SER A 707 6.70 42.54 25.70
N LEU A 708 6.06 42.75 26.87
CA LEU A 708 5.14 41.79 27.48
C LEU A 708 3.85 41.66 26.68
N VAL A 709 3.35 42.77 26.13
CA VAL A 709 2.18 42.80 25.24
C VAL A 709 2.45 41.99 23.96
N HIS A 710 3.60 42.19 23.33
CA HIS A 710 4.00 41.44 22.14
C HIS A 710 4.18 39.94 22.42
N ALA A 711 4.73 39.57 23.58
CA ALA A 711 4.87 38.16 23.97
C ALA A 711 3.50 37.49 24.18
N ALA A 712 2.57 38.17 24.86
CA ALA A 712 1.20 37.70 25.06
C ALA A 712 0.43 37.53 23.74
N GLU A 713 0.53 38.50 22.82
CA GLU A 713 -0.11 38.42 21.50
C GLU A 713 0.45 37.28 20.65
N ARG A 714 1.78 37.08 20.67
CA ARG A 714 2.41 35.93 19.99
C ARG A 714 1.92 34.61 20.53
N ALA A 715 1.84 34.44 21.86
CA ALA A 715 1.31 33.25 22.48
C ALA A 715 -0.15 33.00 22.06
N ARG A 716 -1.00 34.03 22.12
CA ARG A 716 -2.41 33.96 21.68
C ARG A 716 -2.55 33.56 20.21
N HIS A 717 -1.70 34.10 19.34
CA HIS A 717 -1.69 33.76 17.92
C HIS A 717 -1.31 32.28 17.69
N GLN A 718 -0.33 31.75 18.42
CA GLN A 718 0.02 30.33 18.34
C GLN A 718 -1.08 29.41 18.88
N VAL A 719 -1.77 29.78 19.97
CA VAL A 719 -2.92 29.02 20.50
C VAL A 719 -4.07 28.96 19.48
N SER A 720 -4.42 30.11 18.88
CA SER A 720 -5.47 30.19 17.85
C SER A 720 -5.12 29.36 16.62
N LYS A 721 -3.85 29.41 16.18
CA LYS A 721 -3.37 28.57 15.09
C LYS A 721 -3.54 27.09 15.40
N MET A 722 -3.12 26.63 16.58
CA MET A 722 -3.29 25.24 16.99
C MET A 722 -4.77 24.84 17.14
N SER A 723 -5.66 25.75 17.54
CA SER A 723 -7.12 25.51 17.59
C SER A 723 -7.67 25.19 16.21
N LYS A 724 -7.31 26.02 15.22
CA LYS A 724 -7.69 25.78 13.84
C LYS A 724 -7.20 24.42 13.33
N LEU A 725 -5.98 24.01 13.70
CA LEU A 725 -5.43 22.71 13.29
C LEU A 725 -6.21 21.52 13.87
N VAL A 726 -6.61 21.61 15.14
CA VAL A 726 -7.42 20.59 15.82
C VAL A 726 -8.82 20.55 15.19
N ASP A 727 -9.43 21.69 14.92
CA ASP A 727 -10.77 21.76 14.30
C ASP A 727 -10.75 21.26 12.85
N ASP A 728 -9.73 21.60 12.05
CA ASP A 728 -9.54 21.03 10.70
C ASP A 728 -9.39 19.50 10.76
N LEU A 729 -8.70 18.97 11.77
CA LEU A 729 -8.55 17.53 11.97
C LEU A 729 -9.87 16.84 12.39
N LEU A 730 -10.66 17.49 13.25
CA LEU A 730 -12.02 17.04 13.61
C LEU A 730 -12.95 17.05 12.41
N ASP A 731 -12.88 18.09 11.58
CA ASP A 731 -13.69 18.18 10.38
C ASP A 731 -13.35 17.03 9.43
N VAL A 732 -12.06 16.69 9.23
CA VAL A 732 -11.69 15.47 8.49
C VAL A 732 -12.27 14.21 9.10
N SER A 733 -12.20 14.03 10.43
CA SER A 733 -12.79 12.84 11.09
C SER A 733 -14.30 12.76 10.88
N LYS A 734 -15.02 13.88 11.05
CA LYS A 734 -16.48 13.94 10.87
C LYS A 734 -16.90 13.74 9.41
N LEU A 735 -16.08 14.20 8.47
CA LEU A 735 -16.24 13.97 7.04
C LEU A 735 -16.06 12.47 6.73
N ASP A 736 -15.00 11.84 7.24
CA ASP A 736 -14.72 10.40 7.11
C ASP A 736 -15.83 9.51 7.73
N GLU A 737 -16.49 9.97 8.79
CA GLU A 737 -17.62 9.29 9.44
C GLU A 737 -18.96 9.51 8.69
N GLY A 738 -19.00 10.43 7.73
CA GLY A 738 -20.24 10.87 7.10
C GLY A 738 -21.21 11.56 8.07
N MET A 739 -20.71 11.98 9.24
CA MET A 739 -21.46 12.58 10.36
C MET A 739 -21.54 14.11 10.26
N LEU A 740 -20.89 14.73 9.28
CA LEU A 740 -21.02 16.16 9.01
C LEU A 740 -22.47 16.48 8.58
N ARG A 741 -23.29 16.89 9.56
CA ARG A 741 -24.66 17.36 9.33
C ARG A 741 -24.60 18.78 8.77
N LEU A 742 -24.99 18.94 7.51
CA LEU A 742 -25.21 20.26 6.93
C LEU A 742 -26.48 20.87 7.52
N ASN A 743 -26.42 22.16 7.85
CA ASN A 743 -27.58 22.94 8.27
C ASN A 743 -27.93 23.95 7.16
N PRO A 744 -28.63 23.53 6.09
CA PRO A 744 -28.88 24.39 4.95
C PRO A 744 -29.83 25.54 5.32
N GLU A 745 -29.41 26.77 5.03
CA GLU A 745 -30.21 27.98 5.15
C GLU A 745 -30.17 28.79 3.85
N SER A 746 -31.19 29.63 3.64
CA SER A 746 -31.24 30.54 2.50
C SER A 746 -30.49 31.82 2.83
N PHE A 747 -29.42 32.14 2.11
CA PHE A 747 -28.65 33.38 2.30
C PHE A 747 -28.13 33.96 0.98
N ASP A 748 -27.73 35.23 1.01
CA ASP A 748 -27.10 35.90 -0.14
C ASP A 748 -25.59 35.63 -0.19
N MET A 749 -25.17 34.86 -1.20
CA MET A 749 -23.77 34.51 -1.43
C MET A 749 -22.89 35.74 -1.69
N THR A 750 -23.42 36.76 -2.38
CA THR A 750 -22.68 38.01 -2.64
C THR A 750 -22.39 38.74 -1.33
N ALA A 751 -23.33 38.73 -0.38
CA ALA A 751 -23.15 39.33 0.93
C ALA A 751 -22.11 38.55 1.76
N LEU A 752 -22.17 37.21 1.75
CA LEU A 752 -21.22 36.36 2.46
C LEU A 752 -19.78 36.54 1.94
N ILE A 753 -19.58 36.62 0.62
CA ILE A 753 -18.26 36.89 0.04
C ILE A 753 -17.72 38.23 0.54
N ARG A 754 -18.55 39.29 0.58
CA ARG A 754 -18.14 40.62 1.04
C ARG A 754 -17.79 40.62 2.53
N GLU A 755 -18.58 39.93 3.36
CA GLU A 755 -18.32 39.72 4.79
C GLU A 755 -16.95 39.02 4.97
N THR A 756 -16.74 37.90 4.28
CA THR A 756 -15.50 37.11 4.38
C THR A 756 -14.27 37.89 3.89
N ILE A 757 -14.40 38.67 2.81
CA ILE A 757 -13.32 39.56 2.34
C ILE A 757 -12.99 40.60 3.41
N GLY A 758 -14.00 41.21 4.05
CA GLY A 758 -13.80 42.17 5.14
C GLY A 758 -13.01 41.56 6.31
N ASP A 759 -13.37 40.35 6.71
CA ASP A 759 -12.70 39.62 7.78
C ASP A 759 -11.23 39.34 7.45
N VAL A 760 -10.95 38.81 6.25
CA VAL A 760 -9.58 38.51 5.84
C VAL A 760 -8.76 39.79 5.63
N GLN A 761 -9.33 40.84 5.04
CA GLN A 761 -8.69 42.15 4.84
C GLN A 761 -8.24 42.77 6.17
N SER A 762 -9.02 42.62 7.24
CA SER A 762 -8.69 43.13 8.58
C SER A 762 -7.44 42.49 9.18
N THR A 763 -7.15 41.24 8.81
CA THR A 763 -5.98 40.48 9.29
C THR A 763 -4.78 40.55 8.35
N SER A 764 -5.00 40.94 7.08
CA SER A 764 -4.00 40.98 6.02
C SER A 764 -4.01 42.32 5.26
N PRO A 765 -3.61 43.44 5.89
CA PRO A 765 -3.72 44.78 5.31
C PRO A 765 -2.76 45.03 4.12
N ALA A 766 -1.77 44.16 3.90
CA ALA A 766 -0.82 44.27 2.80
C ALA A 766 -1.38 43.84 1.44
N HIS A 767 -2.55 43.20 1.43
CA HIS A 767 -3.23 42.71 0.22
C HIS A 767 -4.52 43.49 -0.02
N GLU A 768 -4.80 43.79 -1.27
CA GLU A 768 -6.00 44.46 -1.78
C GLU A 768 -6.90 43.43 -2.47
N PHE A 769 -8.11 43.25 -1.92
CA PHE A 769 -9.12 42.37 -2.49
C PHE A 769 -10.04 43.14 -3.44
N SER A 770 -10.11 42.73 -4.71
CA SER A 770 -11.06 43.31 -5.66
C SER A 770 -12.27 42.41 -5.83
N PHE A 771 -13.46 42.92 -5.47
CA PHE A 771 -14.75 42.29 -5.68
C PHE A 771 -15.80 43.35 -6.04
N SER A 772 -16.21 43.43 -7.30
CA SER A 772 -17.07 44.51 -7.84
C SER A 772 -18.50 44.07 -8.17
N HIS A 773 -19.00 42.96 -7.61
CA HIS A 773 -20.34 42.45 -7.89
C HIS A 773 -21.38 43.06 -6.94
N THR A 774 -22.47 43.57 -7.51
CA THR A 774 -23.60 44.18 -6.79
C THR A 774 -24.86 43.33 -6.80
N ASP A 775 -24.97 42.35 -7.70
CA ASP A 775 -26.15 41.50 -7.84
C ASP A 775 -26.23 40.48 -6.70
N SER A 776 -27.42 40.34 -6.11
CA SER A 776 -27.68 39.42 -5.01
C SER A 776 -27.90 38.00 -5.53
N HIS A 777 -27.19 37.04 -4.96
CA HIS A 777 -27.20 35.65 -5.40
C HIS A 777 -27.65 34.76 -4.24
N HIS A 778 -28.96 34.46 -4.18
CA HIS A 778 -29.52 33.62 -3.13
C HIS A 778 -29.29 32.13 -3.40
N ILE A 779 -28.77 31.42 -2.41
CA ILE A 779 -28.55 29.96 -2.42
C ILE A 779 -29.09 29.33 -1.15
N ILE A 780 -29.37 28.02 -1.21
CA ILE A 780 -29.65 27.18 -0.04
C ILE A 780 -28.42 26.32 0.21
N ALA A 781 -27.68 26.64 1.26
CA ALA A 781 -26.47 25.93 1.66
C ALA A 781 -26.21 26.15 3.15
N ASP A 782 -25.27 25.42 3.73
CA ASP A 782 -24.78 25.68 5.08
C ASP A 782 -23.87 26.91 5.07
N LYS A 783 -24.39 28.06 5.54
CA LYS A 783 -23.69 29.34 5.49
C LYS A 783 -22.34 29.29 6.19
N GLU A 784 -22.25 28.64 7.36
CA GLU A 784 -21.00 28.53 8.12
C GLU A 784 -19.95 27.71 7.36
N LYS A 785 -20.36 26.59 6.76
CA LYS A 785 -19.44 25.75 5.97
C LYS A 785 -19.02 26.40 4.66
N ILE A 786 -19.90 27.15 3.99
CA ILE A 786 -19.50 27.93 2.81
C ILE A 786 -18.56 29.09 3.18
N ALA A 787 -18.79 29.75 4.32
CA ALA A 787 -17.87 30.76 4.85
C ALA A 787 -16.47 30.18 5.12
N GLN A 788 -16.41 28.94 5.65
CA GLN A 788 -15.16 28.20 5.86
C GLN A 788 -14.41 27.96 4.54
N VAL A 789 -15.11 27.56 3.48
CA VAL A 789 -14.52 27.38 2.13
C VAL A 789 -13.92 28.69 1.63
N LEU A 790 -14.70 29.77 1.66
CA LEU A 790 -14.25 31.09 1.20
C LEU A 790 -13.03 31.59 1.98
N THR A 791 -13.07 31.48 3.31
CA THR A 791 -11.97 31.88 4.19
C THR A 791 -10.69 31.10 3.85
N ASN A 792 -10.79 29.78 3.64
CA ASN A 792 -9.64 28.95 3.31
C ASN A 792 -9.03 29.30 1.95
N LEU A 793 -9.86 29.57 0.93
CA LEU A 793 -9.36 29.99 -0.39
C LEU A 793 -8.70 31.38 -0.33
N LEU A 794 -9.30 32.35 0.37
CA LEU A 794 -8.76 33.70 0.52
C LEU A 794 -7.45 33.74 1.32
N VAL A 795 -7.39 33.01 2.45
CA VAL A 795 -6.16 32.91 3.25
C VAL A 795 -5.05 32.22 2.46
N ASN A 796 -5.37 31.20 1.65
CA ASN A 796 -4.38 30.59 0.76
C ASN A 796 -3.89 31.58 -0.31
N ALA A 797 -4.78 32.36 -0.92
CA ALA A 797 -4.41 33.37 -1.90
C ALA A 797 -3.43 34.40 -1.31
N VAL A 798 -3.70 34.92 -0.12
CA VAL A 798 -2.78 35.82 0.63
C VAL A 798 -1.44 35.15 0.89
N LYS A 799 -1.48 33.92 1.40
CA LYS A 799 -0.31 33.14 1.82
C LYS A 799 0.64 32.86 0.66
N TYR A 800 0.13 32.52 -0.51
CA TYR A 800 0.93 32.13 -1.68
C TYR A 800 1.24 33.27 -2.65
N ALA A 801 0.72 34.48 -2.38
CA ALA A 801 1.05 35.71 -3.09
C ALA A 801 1.75 36.76 -2.20
N PRO A 802 2.89 36.47 -1.55
CA PRO A 802 3.53 37.39 -0.60
C PRO A 802 4.04 38.69 -1.26
N ASN A 803 4.31 38.67 -2.57
CA ASN A 803 4.87 39.80 -3.32
C ASN A 803 3.85 40.48 -4.24
N SER A 804 2.60 39.99 -4.29
CA SER A 804 1.54 40.61 -5.07
C SER A 804 0.47 41.13 -4.11
N PRO A 805 0.15 42.43 -4.13
CA PRO A 805 -0.90 42.96 -3.29
C PRO A 805 -2.28 42.51 -3.77
N LYS A 806 -2.46 42.13 -5.03
CA LYS A 806 -3.79 41.95 -5.61
C LYS A 806 -4.34 40.53 -5.44
N ILE A 807 -5.58 40.41 -4.95
CA ILE A 807 -6.37 39.17 -4.95
C ILE A 807 -7.73 39.49 -5.59
N GLU A 808 -8.14 38.69 -6.59
CA GLU A 808 -9.40 38.89 -7.30
C GLU A 808 -10.43 37.86 -6.86
N VAL A 809 -11.63 38.30 -6.50
CA VAL A 809 -12.76 37.42 -6.22
C VAL A 809 -13.85 37.71 -7.24
N ALA A 810 -14.44 36.66 -7.82
CA ALA A 810 -15.54 36.79 -8.76
C ALA A 810 -16.65 35.79 -8.44
N ILE A 811 -17.87 36.17 -8.78
CA ILE A 811 -19.07 35.33 -8.69
C ILE A 811 -19.84 35.46 -10.00
N THR A 812 -20.16 34.34 -10.64
CA THR A 812 -20.95 34.29 -11.87
C THR A 812 -22.08 33.27 -11.72
N LYS A 813 -23.20 33.52 -12.40
CA LYS A 813 -24.33 32.59 -12.45
C LYS A 813 -24.36 31.94 -13.83
N GLU A 814 -24.27 30.62 -13.88
CA GLU A 814 -24.25 29.81 -15.11
C GLU A 814 -25.21 28.64 -14.97
N ASP A 815 -26.17 28.48 -15.90
CA ASP A 815 -27.07 27.33 -16.06
C ASP A 815 -27.41 26.53 -14.78
N GLY A 816 -28.08 27.19 -13.83
CA GLY A 816 -28.55 26.53 -12.62
C GLY A 816 -27.49 26.35 -11.53
N LYS A 817 -26.29 26.92 -11.67
CA LYS A 817 -25.20 26.95 -10.68
C LYS A 817 -24.68 28.40 -10.46
N ILE A 818 -24.08 28.63 -9.30
CA ILE A 818 -23.29 29.82 -8.99
C ILE A 818 -21.84 29.39 -8.90
N LEU A 819 -21.00 29.97 -9.76
CA LEU A 819 -19.56 29.77 -9.78
C LEU A 819 -18.90 30.92 -9.00
N THR A 820 -18.07 30.58 -8.03
CA THR A 820 -17.25 31.52 -7.26
C THR A 820 -15.79 31.21 -7.49
N SER A 821 -14.97 32.22 -7.79
CA SER A 821 -13.53 32.06 -8.00
C SER A 821 -12.71 33.03 -7.16
N VAL A 822 -11.58 32.55 -6.63
CA VAL A 822 -10.56 33.34 -5.95
C VAL A 822 -9.25 33.17 -6.72
N LYS A 823 -8.71 34.28 -7.21
CA LYS A 823 -7.49 34.33 -8.00
C LYS A 823 -6.39 35.08 -7.26
N ASP A 824 -5.25 34.42 -7.14
CA ASP A 824 -4.00 34.98 -6.67
C ASP A 824 -3.01 35.20 -7.82
N TYR A 825 -2.02 36.04 -7.58
CA TYR A 825 -0.92 36.32 -8.50
C TYR A 825 0.43 35.89 -7.89
N GLY A 826 0.41 34.72 -7.25
CA GLY A 826 1.51 34.16 -6.49
C GLY A 826 2.39 33.19 -7.28
N VAL A 827 2.95 32.22 -6.56
CA VAL A 827 3.94 31.25 -7.08
C VAL A 827 3.39 30.29 -8.15
N GLY A 828 2.08 30.07 -8.19
CA GLY A 828 1.45 29.07 -9.08
C GLY A 828 1.78 27.61 -8.71
N ILE A 829 1.14 26.68 -9.40
CA ILE A 829 1.18 25.23 -9.17
C ILE A 829 1.57 24.54 -10.49
N LYS A 830 2.38 23.48 -10.42
CA LYS A 830 2.77 22.71 -11.62
C LYS A 830 1.58 21.90 -12.15
N LYS A 831 1.50 21.72 -13.47
CA LYS A 831 0.40 20.99 -14.15
C LYS A 831 0.19 19.58 -13.60
N GLU A 832 1.28 18.86 -13.30
CA GLU A 832 1.25 17.51 -12.72
C GLU A 832 0.69 17.48 -11.28
N GLU A 833 0.86 18.58 -10.53
CA GLU A 833 0.41 18.66 -9.13
C GLU A 833 -1.07 19.08 -9.02
N MET A 834 -1.64 19.74 -10.04
CA MET A 834 -3.00 20.27 -10.03
C MET A 834 -4.06 19.18 -9.81
N ALA A 835 -3.87 17.98 -10.37
CA ALA A 835 -4.78 16.85 -10.18
C ALA A 835 -4.77 16.28 -8.75
N HIS A 836 -3.85 16.74 -7.91
CA HIS A 836 -3.61 16.18 -6.59
C HIS A 836 -3.84 17.18 -5.45
N VAL A 837 -4.03 18.48 -5.72
CA VAL A 837 -4.11 19.51 -4.66
C VAL A 837 -5.32 19.38 -3.74
N PHE A 838 -6.39 18.72 -4.20
CA PHE A 838 -7.57 18.41 -3.40
C PHE A 838 -7.48 17.06 -2.69
N ARG A 839 -6.41 16.28 -2.91
CA ARG A 839 -6.22 15.00 -2.20
C ARG A 839 -5.84 15.25 -0.75
N ARG A 840 -6.33 14.38 0.11
CA ARG A 840 -6.05 14.36 1.55
C ARG A 840 -4.54 14.35 1.82
N PHE A 841 -4.07 15.25 2.68
CA PHE A 841 -2.67 15.42 3.09
C PHE A 841 -1.68 15.74 1.98
N TYR A 842 -2.16 16.14 0.80
CA TYR A 842 -1.28 16.49 -0.32
C TYR A 842 -0.65 17.87 -0.11
N ARG A 843 0.64 17.97 -0.44
CA ARG A 843 1.42 19.22 -0.39
C ARG A 843 2.27 19.33 -1.64
N THR A 844 2.37 20.53 -2.20
CA THR A 844 3.26 20.83 -3.31
C THR A 844 4.67 21.12 -2.80
N ASP A 845 5.68 20.57 -3.48
CA ASP A 845 7.10 20.80 -3.14
C ASP A 845 7.53 22.25 -3.38
N SER A 846 6.74 22.96 -4.17
CA SER A 846 6.90 24.36 -4.59
C SER A 846 6.68 25.38 -3.44
N ALA A 847 6.22 24.95 -2.25
CA ALA A 847 6.06 25.84 -1.11
C ALA A 847 7.43 26.24 -0.53
N HIS A 848 7.88 27.47 -0.85
CA HIS A 848 9.03 28.11 -0.20
C HIS A 848 9.04 27.86 1.32
N LYS A 849 10.25 27.65 1.88
CA LYS A 849 10.61 27.23 3.26
C LYS A 849 9.88 27.90 4.45
N GLY A 850 8.98 28.86 4.25
CA GLY A 850 8.24 29.58 5.28
C GLY A 850 6.76 29.19 5.48
N PHE A 851 6.11 28.50 4.54
CA PHE A 851 4.65 28.37 4.54
C PHE A 851 4.16 26.98 4.98
N ARG A 852 3.90 26.82 6.29
CA ARG A 852 3.48 25.56 6.96
C ARG A 852 1.95 25.36 6.95
N GLY A 853 1.48 24.12 6.80
CA GLY A 853 0.07 23.72 6.75
C GLY A 853 -0.12 22.22 6.44
N PHE A 854 -1.22 21.62 6.88
CA PHE A 854 -1.46 20.16 6.87
C PHE A 854 -1.78 19.54 5.50
N GLY A 855 -2.03 20.36 4.45
CA GLY A 855 -2.53 19.84 3.17
C GLY A 855 -3.97 19.31 3.25
N VAL A 856 -4.73 19.80 4.24
CA VAL A 856 -6.10 19.36 4.53
C VAL A 856 -7.15 20.40 4.15
N GLY A 857 -6.80 21.70 4.18
CA GLY A 857 -7.76 22.78 3.95
C GLY A 857 -8.45 22.71 2.59
N LEU A 858 -7.71 22.42 1.50
CA LEU A 858 -8.31 22.27 0.17
C LEU A 858 -9.16 20.99 0.05
N TYR A 859 -8.76 19.90 0.71
CA TYR A 859 -9.54 18.67 0.79
C TYR A 859 -10.87 18.91 1.53
N ILE A 860 -10.85 19.60 2.68
CA ILE A 860 -12.09 20.02 3.38
C ILE A 860 -12.96 20.88 2.47
N CYS A 861 -12.37 21.82 1.72
CA CYS A 861 -13.14 22.62 0.78
C CYS A 861 -13.83 21.76 -0.28
N ALA A 862 -13.13 20.80 -0.88
CA ALA A 862 -13.69 19.89 -1.88
C ALA A 862 -14.85 19.08 -1.31
N GLU A 863 -14.68 18.54 -0.11
CA GLU A 863 -15.69 17.71 0.54
C GLU A 863 -16.93 18.52 0.96
N ILE A 864 -16.75 19.73 1.50
CA ILE A 864 -17.86 20.64 1.81
C ILE A 864 -18.64 20.96 0.54
N ILE A 865 -17.96 21.33 -0.55
CA ILE A 865 -18.61 21.69 -1.81
C ILE A 865 -19.33 20.48 -2.44
N SER A 866 -18.70 19.31 -2.45
CA SER A 866 -19.29 18.07 -2.95
C SER A 866 -20.59 17.70 -2.22
N ARG A 867 -20.62 17.81 -0.88
CA ARG A 867 -21.84 17.56 -0.08
C ARG A 867 -22.97 18.57 -0.31
N HIS A 868 -22.65 19.75 -0.82
CA HIS A 868 -23.64 20.72 -1.30
C HIS A 868 -24.06 20.48 -2.75
N GLY A 869 -23.63 19.38 -3.39
CA GLY A 869 -23.91 19.06 -4.79
C GLY A 869 -23.13 19.94 -5.78
N GLY A 870 -22.01 20.50 -5.34
CA GLY A 870 -21.15 21.38 -6.10
C GLY A 870 -19.87 20.72 -6.62
N GLU A 871 -19.08 21.48 -7.38
CA GLU A 871 -17.77 21.05 -7.90
C GLU A 871 -16.69 22.08 -7.54
N ILE A 872 -15.46 21.65 -7.24
CA ILE A 872 -14.31 22.54 -6.98
C ILE A 872 -13.16 22.22 -7.94
N GLY A 873 -12.39 23.24 -8.33
CA GLY A 873 -11.28 23.10 -9.26
C GLY A 873 -10.22 24.18 -9.08
N VAL A 874 -9.11 24.01 -9.80
CA VAL A 874 -8.00 24.97 -9.83
C VAL A 874 -7.44 25.10 -11.24
N ASP A 875 -7.18 26.34 -11.65
CA ASP A 875 -6.41 26.70 -12.83
C ASP A 875 -5.15 27.44 -12.40
N SER A 876 -3.98 26.96 -12.75
CA SER A 876 -2.73 27.56 -12.28
C SER A 876 -1.65 27.57 -13.35
N ILE A 877 -0.87 28.65 -13.36
CA ILE A 877 0.32 28.78 -14.21
C ILE A 877 1.49 29.13 -13.31
N LEU A 878 2.53 28.29 -13.35
CA LEU A 878 3.74 28.48 -12.54
C LEU A 878 4.29 29.91 -12.71
N SER A 879 4.57 30.57 -11.59
CA SER A 879 5.04 31.96 -11.49
C SER A 879 4.08 33.05 -11.99
N LYS A 880 2.81 32.72 -12.29
CA LYS A 880 1.77 33.70 -12.65
C LYS A 880 0.56 33.70 -11.72
N GLY A 881 0.49 32.77 -10.77
CA GLY A 881 -0.58 32.63 -9.79
C GLY A 881 -1.57 31.51 -10.10
N SER A 882 -2.57 31.37 -9.23
CA SER A 882 -3.61 30.33 -9.31
C SER A 882 -5.01 30.93 -9.20
N THR A 883 -5.98 30.27 -9.83
CA THR A 883 -7.41 30.56 -9.71
C THR A 883 -8.09 29.32 -9.17
N PHE A 884 -8.54 29.39 -7.92
CA PHE A 884 -9.39 28.35 -7.34
C PHE A 884 -10.84 28.71 -7.58
N HIS A 885 -11.64 27.77 -8.04
CA HIS A 885 -13.05 28.00 -8.33
C HIS A 885 -13.92 26.88 -7.76
N PHE A 886 -15.14 27.21 -7.34
CA PHE A 886 -16.14 26.22 -6.96
C PHE A 886 -17.53 26.63 -7.45
N SER A 887 -18.36 25.65 -7.74
CA SER A 887 -19.74 25.83 -8.16
C SER A 887 -20.71 25.27 -7.12
N LEU A 888 -21.83 25.94 -6.89
CA LEU A 888 -22.94 25.47 -6.05
C LEU A 888 -24.25 25.51 -6.84
N PRO A 889 -25.15 24.53 -6.69
CA PRO A 889 -26.44 24.55 -7.37
C PRO A 889 -27.30 25.73 -6.89
N THR A 890 -27.90 26.46 -7.84
CA THR A 890 -28.96 27.43 -7.57
C THR A 890 -30.30 26.73 -7.49
N ILE A 891 -31.24 27.29 -6.73
CA ILE A 891 -32.61 26.79 -6.64
C ILE A 891 -33.20 26.66 -8.06
N LYS A 892 -33.64 25.46 -8.45
CA LYS A 892 -34.65 25.32 -9.51
C LYS A 892 -35.94 25.91 -8.95
N ASN A 893 -36.42 27.00 -9.53
CA ASN A 893 -37.81 27.45 -9.33
C ASN A 893 -38.79 26.33 -9.65
#